data_AF-A0AAP3EW12-F1
#
_entry.id   AF-A0AAP3EW12-F1
#
_cell.length_a   1.000
_cell.length_b   1.000
_cell.length_c   1.000
_cell.angle_alpha   90.00
_cell.angle_beta   90.00
_cell.angle_gamma   90.00
#
_symmetry.space_group_name_H-M   'P 1'
#
loop_
_entity.id
_entity.type
_entity.pdbx_description
1 polymer ?
#
loop_
_entity_poly.entity_id
_entity_poly.type
_entity_poly.pdbx_seq_one_letter_code
_entity_poly.pdbx_strand_id
1 'polypeptide(L)'
;MYDYQKNILSIPAKLLYEDWALISYDYYKMLCRRGKLVRTNEGKGLGNQAWVSFHDLPVVKGVDIKEFCLRTLGKPEDVLVKNLLEGEIVPDPKAIDFYAQHRKPNGKPLNFNQQREKATNAMILNAIETIMKDRVKSNKIFGKKKTQIWQNISDAVNAINTDKWLYNLPSNPRSLQRKYNEYLKDRYMAFIHKGEGSDNARKVNEDIEMLIISLYCLPNKPYMKSTHDMYLQFMGGALEVYDLQTGELYERENFFDEKGKMVEISESTINNYINKPENQIIIAKFRNGDYDYNHKVRPHVHRHAPMFSMSKISLDDRDIMHHKLPDGSKVMAYYAFDDLSGAMIGIAHSKSKNHELFLDCLRNMFQFTASHGLGIPMQMEVEKHLVSDFSEGLMKAGNVFPFVRWCNPTNSQEKYAENRIRAKKYGTEKDRHQNVGRHYARLESNRVTRQKIFDEQNDNYKFAKANYEQIVAWELEEQRLFNNELHHDQERFPGKTRLEVFLENINPNLPKLNKALLSQFIGEHTVTTIRRNQYVTVQYGKYQLPNPQVVTMLAPNNYKVDAYYMPVDGEVTEIYLYQNGEYLCKCEPVPTFNRSNAEWTETDAEKYKQAMDYIRKFDAFEKEIRTKKLSKLGTMQSTNSFIDVECEVVETKEKEEYVHIENHQDQRSRAINDL
;
A
#
# COMPACT_ATOMS: atom_id res chain seq x y z
N MET A 1 9.92 44.98 44.09
CA MET A 1 10.67 44.36 45.20
C MET A 1 10.30 44.94 46.57
N TYR A 2 9.56 46.05 46.63
CA TYR A 2 8.73 46.35 47.79
C TYR A 2 7.54 45.38 47.84
N ASP A 3 7.12 44.98 49.03
CA ASP A 3 5.87 44.24 49.25
C ASP A 3 5.30 44.57 50.63
N TYR A 4 3.99 44.37 50.80
CA TYR A 4 3.33 44.52 52.09
C TYR A 4 3.31 43.19 52.84
N GLN A 5 4.10 43.10 53.90
CA GLN A 5 4.17 41.94 54.78
C GLN A 5 3.46 42.31 56.10
N LYS A 6 2.37 41.60 56.43
CA LYS A 6 1.52 41.91 57.60
C LYS A 6 1.09 43.39 57.68
N ASN A 7 0.65 43.96 56.55
CA ASN A 7 0.29 45.39 56.39
C ASN A 7 1.43 46.40 56.61
N ILE A 8 2.69 45.96 56.67
CA ILE A 8 3.85 46.85 56.80
C ILE A 8 4.65 46.80 55.50
N LEU A 9 4.89 47.98 54.91
CA LEU A 9 5.75 48.12 53.74
C LEU A 9 7.15 47.59 54.06
N SER A 10 7.59 46.58 53.32
CA SER A 10 8.80 45.83 53.63
C SER A 10 9.70 45.64 52.42
N ILE A 11 10.98 45.41 52.68
CA ILE A 11 11.98 44.99 51.70
C ILE A 11 12.62 43.65 52.10
N PRO A 12 13.10 42.85 51.14
CA PRO A 12 13.82 41.63 51.47
C PRO A 12 15.10 41.91 52.26
N ALA A 13 15.31 41.17 53.36
CA ALA A 13 16.46 41.39 54.24
C ALA A 13 17.81 41.11 53.56
N LYS A 14 17.85 40.18 52.58
CA LYS A 14 19.08 39.83 51.86
C LYS A 14 19.68 41.00 51.10
N LEU A 15 18.86 41.96 50.66
CA LEU A 15 19.35 43.15 49.98
C LEU A 15 20.36 43.91 50.84
N LEU A 16 20.12 43.95 52.16
CA LEU A 16 20.93 44.72 53.09
C LEU A 16 22.29 44.10 53.37
N TYR A 17 22.36 42.76 53.48
CA TYR A 17 23.57 42.07 53.93
C TYR A 17 24.30 41.26 52.88
N GLU A 18 23.64 40.96 51.75
CA GLU A 18 24.18 40.11 50.69
C GLU A 18 24.29 40.91 49.38
N ASP A 19 23.16 41.36 48.81
CA ASP A 19 23.19 41.97 47.48
C ASP A 19 23.88 43.35 47.47
N TRP A 20 23.59 44.22 48.45
CA TRP A 20 24.21 45.55 48.54
C TRP A 20 25.33 45.63 49.57
N ALA A 21 25.52 44.57 50.38
CA ALA A 21 26.55 44.47 51.41
C ALA A 21 26.67 45.72 52.33
N LEU A 22 25.56 46.42 52.58
CA LEU A 22 25.53 47.64 53.40
C LEU A 22 25.81 47.35 54.88
N ILE A 23 25.44 46.16 55.34
CA ILE A 23 25.68 45.65 56.69
C ILE A 23 26.18 44.21 56.63
N SER A 24 26.96 43.76 57.61
CA SER A 24 27.27 42.33 57.72
C SER A 24 26.06 41.54 58.23
N TYR A 25 26.00 40.25 57.92
CA TYR A 25 24.93 39.38 58.39
C TYR A 25 24.85 39.29 59.92
N ASP A 26 26.00 39.28 60.60
CA ASP A 26 26.06 39.31 62.07
C ASP A 26 25.54 40.63 62.65
N TYR A 27 25.85 41.75 62.00
CA TYR A 27 25.34 43.07 62.38
C TYR A 27 23.83 43.17 62.14
N TYR A 28 23.32 42.62 61.04
CA TYR A 28 21.89 42.47 60.78
C TYR A 28 21.16 41.70 61.89
N LYS A 29 21.70 40.53 62.29
CA LYS A 29 21.14 39.74 63.40
C LYS A 29 21.14 40.52 64.71
N MET A 30 22.21 41.25 65.00
CA MET A 30 22.31 42.07 66.20
C MET A 30 21.26 43.21 66.20
N LEU A 31 21.07 43.89 65.07
CA LEU A 31 20.07 44.95 64.93
C LEU A 31 18.64 44.42 65.10
N CYS A 32 18.35 43.24 64.56
CA CYS A 32 17.07 42.56 64.77
C CYS A 32 16.85 42.18 66.23
N ARG A 33 17.88 41.66 66.92
CA ARG A 33 17.79 41.29 68.35
C ARG A 33 17.61 42.49 69.27
N ARG A 34 18.20 43.63 68.91
CA ARG A 34 18.08 44.91 69.65
C ARG A 34 16.79 45.68 69.32
N GLY A 35 15.94 45.17 68.42
CA GLY A 35 14.70 45.83 68.01
C GLY A 35 14.88 47.08 67.15
N LYS A 36 16.11 47.35 66.66
CA LYS A 36 16.41 48.51 65.80
C LYS A 36 16.06 48.27 64.33
N LEU A 37 15.83 47.02 63.95
CA LEU A 37 15.37 46.63 62.63
C LEU A 37 14.22 45.64 62.81
N VAL A 38 13.01 46.03 62.39
CA VAL A 38 11.81 45.22 62.59
C VAL A 38 11.69 44.19 61.48
N ARG A 39 11.71 42.90 61.84
CA ARG A 39 11.46 41.80 60.90
C ARG A 39 9.95 41.60 60.74
N THR A 40 9.45 41.83 59.54
CA THR A 40 8.02 41.68 59.22
C THR A 40 7.67 40.24 58.85
N ASN A 41 8.63 39.50 58.29
CA ASN A 41 8.53 38.06 58.07
C ASN A 41 9.84 37.34 58.42
N GLU A 42 9.73 36.13 58.99
CA GLU A 42 10.87 35.31 59.39
C GLU A 42 11.28 34.36 58.26
N GLY A 43 12.54 34.39 57.84
CA GLY A 43 13.08 33.41 56.90
C GLY A 43 13.38 32.08 57.60
N LYS A 44 12.39 31.19 57.66
CA LYS A 44 12.49 29.86 58.28
C LYS A 44 12.46 28.77 57.20
N GLY A 45 13.62 28.49 56.59
CA GLY A 45 13.84 27.32 55.72
C GLY A 45 13.73 27.58 54.20
N LEU A 46 13.91 26.51 53.42
CA LEU A 46 14.02 26.54 51.96
C LEU A 46 12.78 27.20 51.32
N GLY A 47 12.97 28.31 50.62
CA GLY A 47 11.90 29.08 49.96
C GLY A 47 11.28 30.23 50.78
N ASN A 48 11.56 30.32 52.09
CA ASN A 48 11.06 31.41 52.94
C ASN A 48 12.11 32.50 53.13
N GLN A 49 11.92 33.65 52.48
CA GLN A 49 12.82 34.80 52.59
C GLN A 49 12.44 35.68 53.81
N ALA A 50 13.45 36.20 54.51
CA ALA A 50 13.23 37.17 55.59
C ALA A 50 12.95 38.57 55.03
N TRP A 51 12.00 39.28 55.63
CA TRP A 51 11.61 40.64 55.26
C TRP A 51 11.76 41.61 56.43
N VAL A 52 12.12 42.85 56.13
CA VAL A 52 12.28 43.92 57.12
C VAL A 52 11.45 45.13 56.76
N SER A 53 10.94 45.81 57.78
CA SER A 53 10.16 47.04 57.64
C SER A 53 10.99 48.12 56.97
N PHE A 54 10.45 48.71 55.91
CA PHE A 54 11.06 49.85 55.21
C PHE A 54 11.04 51.11 56.08
N HIS A 55 10.06 51.25 56.97
CA HIS A 55 9.94 52.42 57.84
C HIS A 55 11.00 52.45 58.93
N ASP A 56 11.43 51.28 59.39
CA ASP A 56 12.35 51.09 60.51
C ASP A 56 13.79 50.80 60.05
N LEU A 57 14.16 51.23 58.84
CA LEU A 57 15.52 51.06 58.32
C LEU A 57 16.48 52.02 59.06
N PRO A 58 17.56 51.51 59.67
CA PRO A 58 18.48 52.33 60.44
C PRO A 58 19.49 53.06 59.56
N VAL A 59 20.03 54.18 60.07
CA VAL A 59 21.23 54.81 59.52
C VAL A 59 22.45 54.04 60.02
N VAL A 60 23.30 53.55 59.12
CA VAL A 60 24.48 52.75 59.47
C VAL A 60 25.72 53.35 58.81
N LYS A 61 26.76 53.63 59.62
CA LYS A 61 28.04 54.22 59.14
C LYS A 61 27.86 55.49 58.30
N GLY A 62 26.89 56.35 58.65
CA GLY A 62 26.61 57.60 57.93
C GLY A 62 25.76 57.43 56.65
N VAL A 63 25.35 56.21 56.30
CA VAL A 63 24.46 55.95 55.15
C VAL A 63 23.03 55.77 55.67
N ASP A 64 22.11 56.61 55.19
CA ASP A 64 20.68 56.39 55.37
C ASP A 64 20.21 55.30 54.41
N ILE A 65 20.00 54.10 54.96
CA ILE A 65 19.58 52.92 54.19
C ILE A 65 18.22 53.16 53.52
N LYS A 66 17.35 54.00 54.10
CA LYS A 66 16.04 54.32 53.54
C LYS A 66 16.17 55.16 52.27
N GLU A 67 17.03 56.17 52.28
CA GLU A 67 17.31 57.00 51.10
C GLU A 67 18.02 56.19 50.01
N PHE A 68 18.93 55.29 50.40
CA PHE A 68 19.58 54.36 49.48
C PHE A 68 18.56 53.42 48.79
N CYS A 69 17.58 52.93 49.53
CA CYS A 69 16.49 52.12 48.97
C CYS A 69 15.63 52.93 47.99
N LEU A 70 15.30 54.19 48.30
CA LEU A 70 14.54 55.07 47.39
C LEU A 70 15.28 55.35 46.10
N ARG A 71 16.61 55.55 46.15
CA ARG A 71 17.44 55.80 44.97
C ARG A 71 17.61 54.55 44.09
N THR A 72 17.76 53.38 44.71
CA THR A 72 18.10 52.13 44.00
C THR A 72 16.86 51.35 43.55
N LEU A 73 15.79 51.32 44.34
CA LEU A 73 14.55 50.60 44.04
C LEU A 73 13.41 51.49 43.54
N GLY A 74 13.58 52.83 43.54
CA GLY A 74 12.52 53.78 43.22
C GLY A 74 11.54 54.04 44.38
N LYS A 75 10.59 54.96 44.18
CA LYS A 75 9.55 55.27 45.17
C LYS A 75 8.59 54.08 45.32
N PRO A 76 8.20 53.69 46.54
CA PRO A 76 7.27 52.57 46.76
C PRO A 76 5.93 52.73 46.02
N GLU A 77 5.44 53.97 45.88
CA GLU A 77 4.18 54.30 45.20
C GLU A 77 4.18 53.94 43.71
N ASP A 78 5.32 54.06 43.03
CA ASP A 78 5.45 53.77 41.60
C ASP A 78 5.64 52.27 41.33
N VAL A 79 6.16 51.51 42.30
CA VAL A 79 6.55 50.09 42.17
C VAL A 79 5.46 49.13 42.66
N LEU A 80 4.55 49.60 43.53
CA LEU A 80 3.49 48.82 44.17
C LEU A 80 2.11 49.00 43.52
N VAL A 81 2.03 49.46 42.28
CA VAL A 81 0.75 49.45 41.54
C VAL A 81 0.38 48.00 41.25
N LYS A 82 -0.22 47.32 42.25
CA LYS A 82 -0.98 46.09 42.04
C LYS A 82 -2.08 46.47 41.06
N ASN A 83 -1.95 46.04 39.83
CA ASN A 83 -3.00 46.19 38.85
C ASN A 83 -4.22 45.41 39.34
N LEU A 84 -5.16 46.12 39.97
CA LEU A 84 -6.36 45.53 40.56
C LEU A 84 -7.22 44.84 39.49
N LEU A 85 -7.06 45.22 38.21
CA LEU A 85 -7.70 44.56 37.07
C LEU A 85 -7.18 43.13 36.88
N GLU A 86 -5.89 42.87 37.07
CA GLU A 86 -5.29 41.56 36.82
C GLU A 86 -5.87 40.47 37.74
N GLY A 87 -6.23 40.84 38.98
CA GLY A 87 -6.87 39.94 39.94
C GLY A 87 -8.32 39.58 39.62
N GLU A 88 -8.96 40.27 38.68
CA GLU A 88 -10.35 40.02 38.25
C GLU A 88 -10.40 39.30 36.88
N ILE A 89 -9.24 38.99 36.27
CA ILE A 89 -9.16 38.19 35.04
C ILE A 89 -9.44 36.72 35.39
N VAL A 90 -10.57 36.21 34.91
CA VAL A 90 -11.00 34.82 35.12
C VAL A 90 -10.87 34.04 33.80
N PRO A 91 -10.44 32.76 33.84
CA PRO A 91 -10.45 31.90 32.67
C PRO A 91 -11.83 31.86 31.99
N ASP A 92 -11.85 31.99 30.67
CA ASP A 92 -13.06 31.86 29.85
C ASP A 92 -12.95 30.60 28.97
N PRO A 93 -13.42 29.43 29.45
CA PRO A 93 -13.42 28.20 28.67
C PRO A 93 -14.17 28.34 27.35
N LYS A 94 -15.23 29.15 27.31
CA LYS A 94 -16.05 29.33 26.10
C LYS A 94 -15.30 30.12 25.03
N ALA A 95 -14.51 31.13 25.41
CA ALA A 95 -13.64 31.84 24.48
C ALA A 95 -12.52 30.92 23.96
N ILE A 96 -11.92 30.10 24.82
CA ILE A 96 -10.89 29.12 24.43
C ILE A 96 -11.46 28.13 23.41
N ASP A 97 -12.60 27.51 23.71
CA ASP A 97 -13.26 26.55 22.83
C ASP A 97 -13.66 27.20 21.50
N PHE A 98 -14.19 28.44 21.53
CA PHE A 98 -14.59 29.16 20.33
C PHE A 98 -13.41 29.37 19.37
N TYR A 99 -12.27 29.88 19.86
CA TYR A 99 -11.10 30.11 18.99
C TYR A 99 -10.39 28.82 18.57
N ALA A 100 -10.46 27.76 19.38
CA ALA A 100 -9.94 26.44 19.02
C ALA A 100 -10.79 25.75 17.95
N GLN A 101 -12.12 25.94 17.99
CA GLN A 101 -13.07 25.38 17.01
C GLN A 101 -13.19 26.24 15.75
N HIS A 102 -12.84 27.53 15.81
CA HIS A 102 -12.86 28.40 14.65
C HIS A 102 -12.00 27.84 13.51
N ARG A 103 -12.54 27.89 12.30
CA ARG A 103 -11.86 27.51 11.06
C ARG A 103 -11.86 28.72 10.14
N LYS A 104 -10.69 29.04 9.60
CA LYS A 104 -10.56 30.02 8.51
C LYS A 104 -11.30 29.50 7.27
N PRO A 105 -11.62 30.35 6.28
CA PRO A 105 -12.25 29.93 5.02
C PRO A 105 -11.54 28.77 4.31
N ASN A 106 -10.21 28.68 4.45
CA ASN A 106 -9.38 27.59 3.94
C ASN A 106 -9.38 26.30 4.80
N GLY A 107 -10.27 26.19 5.79
CA GLY A 107 -10.40 25.04 6.69
C GLY A 107 -9.31 24.92 7.76
N LYS A 108 -8.29 25.79 7.78
CA LYS A 108 -7.22 25.72 8.79
C LYS A 108 -7.66 26.37 10.12
N PRO A 109 -7.23 25.82 11.28
CA PRO A 109 -7.45 26.46 12.57
C PRO A 109 -6.58 27.71 12.73
N LEU A 110 -6.92 28.56 13.70
CA LEU A 110 -6.04 29.65 14.14
C LEU A 110 -4.75 29.07 14.74
N ASN A 111 -3.61 29.78 14.62
CA ASN A 111 -2.38 29.32 15.29
C ASN A 111 -2.55 29.40 16.82
N PHE A 112 -1.89 28.53 17.58
CA PHE A 112 -2.03 28.45 19.03
C PHE A 112 -1.79 29.79 19.73
N ASN A 113 -0.77 30.55 19.31
CA ASN A 113 -0.52 31.90 19.84
C ASN A 113 -1.67 32.86 19.55
N GLN A 114 -2.28 32.80 18.35
CA GLN A 114 -3.44 33.63 18.00
C GLN A 114 -4.67 33.22 18.80
N GLN A 115 -4.89 31.92 19.04
CA GLN A 115 -5.97 31.43 19.89
C GLN A 115 -5.81 31.96 21.31
N ARG A 116 -4.60 31.82 21.89
CA ARG A 116 -4.27 32.31 23.23
C ARG A 116 -4.41 33.82 23.35
N GLU A 117 -3.92 34.58 22.37
CA GLU A 117 -4.03 36.03 22.31
C GLU A 117 -5.51 36.48 22.29
N LYS A 118 -6.31 35.93 21.37
CA LYS A 118 -7.73 36.30 21.23
C LYS A 118 -8.56 35.87 22.45
N ALA A 119 -8.29 34.69 23.02
CA ALA A 119 -8.92 34.24 24.26
C ALA A 119 -8.56 35.16 25.43
N THR A 120 -7.29 35.56 25.56
CA THR A 120 -6.85 36.47 26.63
C THR A 120 -7.45 37.87 26.47
N ASN A 121 -7.56 38.37 25.23
CA ASN A 121 -8.27 39.62 24.95
C ASN A 121 -9.73 39.55 25.43
N ALA A 122 -10.44 38.44 25.17
CA ALA A 122 -11.81 38.23 25.65
C ALA A 122 -11.88 38.16 27.18
N MET A 123 -10.96 37.45 27.84
CA MET A 123 -10.87 37.37 29.30
C MET A 123 -10.68 38.76 29.95
N ILE A 124 -9.81 39.60 29.37
CA ILE A 124 -9.58 40.97 29.85
C ILE A 124 -10.83 41.84 29.67
N LEU A 125 -11.52 41.78 28.52
CA LEU A 125 -12.74 42.55 28.31
C LEU A 125 -13.91 42.08 29.21
N ASN A 126 -14.01 40.78 29.50
CA ASN A 126 -14.97 40.23 30.46
C ASN A 126 -14.69 40.70 31.90
N ALA A 127 -13.41 40.81 32.29
CA ALA A 127 -13.03 41.37 33.58
C ALA A 127 -13.45 42.85 33.69
N ILE A 128 -13.21 43.64 32.64
CA ILE A 128 -13.66 45.05 32.56
C ILE A 128 -15.19 45.13 32.66
N GLU A 129 -15.92 44.29 31.93
CA GLU A 129 -17.39 44.24 31.97
C GLU A 129 -17.90 43.97 33.40
N THR A 130 -17.30 43.00 34.07
CA THR A 130 -17.66 42.60 35.44
C THR A 130 -17.40 43.74 36.44
N ILE A 131 -16.25 44.39 36.35
CA ILE A 131 -15.91 45.53 37.21
C ILE A 131 -16.84 46.71 36.92
N MET A 132 -17.17 46.99 35.65
CA MET A 132 -18.07 48.10 35.30
C MET A 132 -19.50 47.89 35.81
N LYS A 133 -19.96 46.64 35.94
CA LYS A 133 -21.28 46.30 36.51
C LYS A 133 -21.35 46.50 38.02
N ASP A 134 -20.25 46.30 38.74
CA ASP A 134 -20.16 46.54 40.18
C ASP A 134 -19.69 47.97 40.48
N ARG A 135 -20.63 48.82 40.91
CA ARG A 135 -20.36 50.24 41.18
C ARG A 135 -19.32 50.47 42.27
N VAL A 136 -19.19 49.56 43.23
CA VAL A 136 -18.19 49.68 44.32
C VAL A 136 -16.81 49.31 43.79
N LYS A 137 -16.68 48.19 43.07
CA LYS A 137 -15.41 47.79 42.43
C LYS A 137 -14.97 48.78 41.35
N SER A 138 -15.88 49.25 40.50
CA SER A 138 -15.61 50.26 39.47
C SER A 138 -15.03 51.54 40.07
N ASN A 139 -15.65 52.07 41.13
CA ASN A 139 -15.14 53.25 41.82
C ASN A 139 -13.77 53.03 42.49
N LYS A 140 -13.49 51.79 42.93
CA LYS A 140 -12.22 51.41 43.57
C LYS A 140 -11.08 51.22 42.55
N ILE A 141 -11.37 50.65 41.38
CA ILE A 141 -10.38 50.27 40.38
C ILE A 141 -10.19 51.38 39.33
N PHE A 142 -11.29 51.96 38.83
CA PHE A 142 -11.28 52.96 37.75
C PHE A 142 -11.64 54.39 38.23
N GLY A 143 -11.93 54.58 39.51
CA GLY A 143 -12.21 55.89 40.10
C GLY A 143 -13.65 56.41 39.89
N LYS A 144 -14.01 57.48 40.61
CA LYS A 144 -15.39 58.01 40.69
C LYS A 144 -15.78 58.96 39.54
N LYS A 145 -14.81 59.51 38.81
CA LYS A 145 -15.04 60.52 37.76
C LYS A 145 -15.42 59.85 36.44
N LYS A 146 -16.71 59.95 36.06
CA LYS A 146 -17.24 59.38 34.81
C LYS A 146 -16.51 59.85 33.55
N THR A 147 -15.98 61.08 33.54
CA THR A 147 -15.26 61.66 32.40
C THR A 147 -13.88 61.04 32.15
N GLN A 148 -13.29 60.37 33.15
CA GLN A 148 -11.94 59.79 33.07
C GLN A 148 -11.94 58.25 33.12
N ILE A 149 -13.12 57.62 33.20
CA ILE A 149 -13.22 56.17 33.43
C ILE A 149 -12.50 55.35 32.36
N TRP A 150 -12.62 55.72 31.08
CA TRP A 150 -11.93 55.03 29.98
C TRP A 150 -10.44 55.30 29.90
N GLN A 151 -9.99 56.47 30.38
CA GLN A 151 -8.57 56.75 30.57
C GLN A 151 -8.00 55.78 31.59
N ASN A 152 -8.65 55.67 32.75
CA ASN A 152 -8.21 54.80 33.84
C ASN A 152 -8.30 53.30 33.48
N ILE A 153 -9.30 52.88 32.69
CA ILE A 153 -9.38 51.52 32.14
C ILE A 153 -8.21 51.25 31.19
N SER A 154 -7.92 52.20 30.29
CA SER A 154 -6.80 52.07 29.34
C SER A 154 -5.47 51.97 30.06
N ASP A 155 -5.24 52.80 31.07
CA ASP A 155 -4.03 52.79 31.89
C ASP A 155 -3.91 51.47 32.66
N ALA A 156 -5.01 50.95 33.20
CA ALA A 156 -5.05 49.64 33.84
C ALA A 156 -4.76 48.47 32.87
N VAL A 157 -5.29 48.51 31.64
CA VAL A 157 -5.00 47.48 30.62
C VAL A 157 -3.55 47.54 30.16
N ASN A 158 -2.97 48.73 30.00
CA ASN A 158 -1.56 48.89 29.62
C ASN A 158 -0.60 48.48 30.76
N ALA A 159 -1.05 48.50 32.01
CA ALA A 159 -0.28 48.05 33.18
C ALA A 159 -0.37 46.53 33.46
N ILE A 160 -1.01 45.73 32.58
CA ILE A 160 -1.05 44.26 32.72
C ILE A 160 0.32 43.69 32.35
N ASN A 161 0.78 42.69 33.12
CA ASN A 161 2.06 42.04 32.85
C ASN A 161 2.03 41.21 31.54
N THR A 162 2.79 41.66 30.54
CA THR A 162 2.89 41.04 29.21
C THR A 162 3.68 39.73 29.20
N ASP A 163 4.52 39.46 30.20
CA ASP A 163 5.23 38.18 30.35
C ASP A 163 4.27 37.06 30.80
N LYS A 164 3.22 37.43 31.54
CA LYS A 164 2.21 36.50 32.04
C LYS A 164 1.02 36.34 31.08
N TRP A 165 0.57 37.44 30.48
CA TRP A 165 -0.60 37.47 29.61
C TRP A 165 -0.22 37.86 28.19
N LEU A 166 -0.55 37.01 27.21
CA LEU A 166 -0.39 37.31 25.79
C LEU A 166 -1.67 37.96 25.29
N TYR A 167 -1.68 39.27 25.06
CA TYR A 167 -2.86 40.02 24.62
C TYR A 167 -2.47 41.16 23.69
N ASN A 168 -3.43 41.64 22.90
CA ASN A 168 -3.28 42.72 21.94
C ASN A 168 -4.56 43.57 21.90
N LEU A 169 -4.67 44.47 22.87
CA LEU A 169 -5.77 45.42 23.00
C LEU A 169 -5.27 46.85 22.71
N PRO A 170 -6.12 47.74 22.18
CA PRO A 170 -5.70 49.11 21.86
C PRO A 170 -5.26 49.88 23.12
N SER A 171 -4.08 50.50 23.08
CA SER A 171 -3.56 51.32 24.20
C SER A 171 -4.23 52.69 24.35
N ASN A 172 -4.99 53.14 23.34
CA ASN A 172 -5.69 54.42 23.36
C ASN A 172 -7.11 54.24 23.96
N PRO A 173 -7.51 55.06 24.95
CA PRO A 173 -8.82 54.99 25.61
C PRO A 173 -10.02 54.95 24.65
N ARG A 174 -10.02 55.79 23.60
CA ARG A 174 -11.14 55.85 22.64
C ARG A 174 -11.21 54.60 21.75
N SER A 175 -10.05 54.10 21.34
CA SER A 175 -9.95 52.87 20.53
C SER A 175 -10.32 51.64 21.35
N LEU A 176 -9.92 51.60 22.63
CA LEU A 176 -10.28 50.53 23.56
C LEU A 176 -11.79 50.54 23.83
N GLN A 177 -12.38 51.70 24.06
CA GLN A 177 -13.83 51.86 24.21
C GLN A 177 -14.59 51.35 22.97
N ARG A 178 -14.14 51.72 21.76
CA ARG A 178 -14.74 51.22 20.52
C ARG A 178 -14.63 49.71 20.42
N LYS A 179 -13.47 49.13 20.76
CA LYS A 179 -13.25 47.68 20.71
C LYS A 179 -14.08 46.93 21.74
N TYR A 180 -14.23 47.49 22.94
CA TYR A 180 -15.11 46.96 23.97
C TYR A 180 -16.58 46.98 23.54
N ASN A 181 -17.07 48.08 22.94
CA ASN A 181 -18.43 48.15 22.42
C ASN A 181 -18.68 47.15 21.29
N GLU A 182 -17.70 46.95 20.41
CA GLU A 182 -17.73 45.91 19.37
C GLU A 182 -17.82 44.50 20.00
N TYR A 183 -17.00 44.23 21.02
CA TYR A 183 -17.04 42.97 21.77
C TYR A 183 -18.36 42.75 22.51
N LEU A 184 -18.99 43.78 23.07
CA LEU A 184 -20.32 43.63 23.68
C LEU A 184 -21.39 43.21 22.66
N LYS A 185 -21.27 43.66 21.41
CA LYS A 185 -22.21 43.33 20.34
C LYS A 185 -21.96 41.95 19.76
N ASP A 186 -20.72 41.67 19.37
CA ASP A 186 -20.36 40.50 18.54
C ASP A 186 -19.63 39.39 19.35
N ARG A 187 -19.38 39.62 20.65
CA ARG A 187 -18.65 38.73 21.58
C ARG A 187 -17.35 38.23 20.94
N TYR A 188 -17.11 36.92 20.93
CA TYR A 188 -15.84 36.34 20.46
C TYR A 188 -15.56 36.63 18.97
N MET A 189 -16.60 36.88 18.16
CA MET A 189 -16.44 37.20 16.73
C MET A 189 -15.75 38.56 16.52
N ALA A 190 -15.81 39.48 17.49
CA ALA A 190 -15.16 40.79 17.40
C ALA A 190 -13.63 40.70 17.21
N PHE A 191 -13.00 39.58 17.56
CA PHE A 191 -11.56 39.37 17.38
C PHE A 191 -11.21 38.58 16.11
N ILE A 192 -12.19 38.15 15.31
CA ILE A 192 -11.97 37.51 14.01
C ILE A 192 -12.06 38.58 12.92
N HIS A 193 -11.02 38.71 12.11
CA HIS A 193 -11.02 39.68 11.04
C HIS A 193 -11.88 39.17 9.86
N LYS A 194 -12.74 40.02 9.28
CA LYS A 194 -13.67 39.62 8.21
C LYS A 194 -12.96 39.13 6.93
N GLY A 195 -11.71 39.56 6.70
CA GLY A 195 -10.84 39.10 5.62
C GLY A 195 -9.80 38.05 6.05
N GLU A 196 -9.94 37.45 7.24
CA GLU A 196 -9.00 36.43 7.72
C GLU A 196 -9.12 35.16 6.85
N GLY A 197 -8.20 35.01 5.89
CA GLY A 197 -8.22 33.92 4.91
C GLY A 197 -8.78 34.29 3.53
N SER A 198 -8.87 35.59 3.18
CA SER A 198 -9.19 36.01 1.82
C SER A 198 -8.08 35.67 0.84
N ASP A 199 -8.41 35.09 -0.31
CA ASP A 199 -7.48 34.82 -1.42
C ASP A 199 -7.05 36.08 -2.19
N ASN A 200 -7.59 37.26 -1.85
CA ASN A 200 -7.32 38.54 -2.54
C ASN A 200 -5.84 38.98 -2.56
N ALA A 201 -4.95 38.34 -1.79
CA ALA A 201 -3.51 38.58 -1.80
C ALA A 201 -2.72 37.60 -2.69
N ARG A 202 -3.39 36.60 -3.29
CA ARG A 202 -2.76 35.58 -4.13
C ARG A 202 -2.51 36.17 -5.53
N LYS A 203 -1.22 36.35 -5.87
CA LYS A 203 -0.80 36.83 -7.20
C LYS A 203 -0.97 35.80 -8.32
N VAL A 204 -1.04 34.52 -7.97
CA VAL A 204 -1.10 33.40 -8.92
C VAL A 204 -2.52 32.84 -8.88
N ASN A 205 -3.29 33.06 -9.93
CA ASN A 205 -4.60 32.45 -10.12
C ASN A 205 -4.46 30.98 -10.56
N GLU A 206 -5.57 30.28 -10.70
CA GLU A 206 -5.60 28.86 -11.09
C GLU A 206 -5.01 28.63 -12.48
N ASP A 207 -5.27 29.53 -13.44
CA ASP A 207 -4.76 29.44 -14.81
C ASP A 207 -3.24 29.56 -14.87
N ILE A 208 -2.64 30.47 -14.09
CA ILE A 208 -1.18 30.59 -14.01
C ILE A 208 -0.58 29.34 -13.35
N GLU A 209 -1.20 28.82 -12.29
CA GLU A 209 -0.75 27.60 -11.63
C GLU A 209 -0.77 26.41 -12.62
N MET A 210 -1.85 26.28 -13.40
CA MET A 210 -1.97 25.28 -14.46
C MET A 210 -0.88 25.44 -15.52
N LEU A 211 -0.66 26.66 -16.03
CA LEU A 211 0.38 26.95 -17.02
C LEU A 211 1.78 26.58 -16.50
N ILE A 212 2.12 26.94 -15.26
CA ILE A 212 3.41 26.61 -14.63
C ILE A 212 3.61 25.09 -14.57
N ILE A 213 2.58 24.34 -14.13
CA ILE A 213 2.65 22.88 -14.02
C ILE A 213 2.80 22.25 -15.40
N SER A 214 2.03 22.71 -16.39
CA SER A 214 2.08 22.23 -17.77
C SER A 214 3.45 22.45 -18.41
N LEU A 215 4.03 23.66 -18.27
CA LEU A 215 5.39 23.95 -18.74
C LEU A 215 6.44 23.06 -18.05
N TYR A 216 6.28 22.76 -16.76
CA TYR A 216 7.19 21.87 -16.03
C TYR A 216 7.07 20.38 -16.43
N CYS A 217 5.91 19.98 -16.97
CA CYS A 217 5.62 18.61 -17.39
C CYS A 217 5.91 18.32 -18.87
N LEU A 218 6.52 19.25 -19.60
CA LEU A 218 6.93 19.03 -20.99
C LEU A 218 7.83 17.79 -21.14
N PRO A 219 7.81 17.09 -22.29
CA PRO A 219 8.52 15.81 -22.49
C PRO A 219 10.03 15.87 -22.24
N ASN A 220 10.66 17.02 -22.48
CA ASN A 220 12.08 17.26 -22.23
C ASN A 220 12.42 17.44 -20.74
N LYS A 221 11.43 17.41 -19.83
CA LYS A 221 11.58 17.52 -18.38
C LYS A 221 12.39 18.75 -17.96
N PRO A 222 11.93 19.97 -18.28
CA PRO A 222 12.72 21.19 -18.06
C PRO A 222 13.08 21.36 -16.58
N TYR A 223 14.19 22.05 -16.35
CA TYR A 223 14.61 22.48 -15.02
C TYR A 223 13.72 23.63 -14.53
N MET A 224 13.64 23.82 -13.20
CA MET A 224 12.81 24.87 -12.60
C MET A 224 13.13 26.27 -13.15
N LYS A 225 14.42 26.56 -13.35
CA LYS A 225 14.87 27.82 -13.97
C LYS A 225 14.35 27.96 -15.40
N SER A 226 14.48 26.90 -16.20
CA SER A 226 13.97 26.89 -17.57
C SER A 226 12.46 27.07 -17.64
N THR A 227 11.71 26.54 -16.67
CA THR A 227 10.26 26.77 -16.57
C THR A 227 9.92 28.23 -16.26
N HIS A 228 10.71 28.90 -15.43
CA HIS A 228 10.57 30.35 -15.21
C HIS A 228 10.89 31.16 -16.47
N ASP A 229 11.98 30.83 -17.16
CA ASP A 229 12.35 31.46 -18.44
C ASP A 229 11.23 31.27 -19.49
N MET A 230 10.65 30.06 -19.59
CA MET A 230 9.53 29.77 -20.48
C MET A 230 8.28 30.58 -20.13
N TYR A 231 7.96 30.73 -18.84
CA TYR A 231 6.86 31.58 -18.40
C TYR A 231 7.07 33.04 -18.80
N LEU A 232 8.28 33.58 -18.60
CA LEU A 232 8.61 34.94 -19.03
C LEU A 232 8.56 35.09 -20.56
N GLN A 233 9.00 34.09 -21.32
CA GLN A 233 8.90 34.09 -22.78
C GLN A 233 7.46 34.05 -23.27
N PHE A 234 6.59 33.28 -22.61
CA PHE A 234 5.16 33.24 -22.91
C PHE A 234 4.51 34.61 -22.68
N MET A 235 4.75 35.20 -21.52
CA MET A 235 4.23 36.53 -21.19
C MET A 235 4.82 37.63 -22.08
N GLY A 236 6.09 37.49 -22.48
CA GLY A 236 6.77 38.36 -23.44
C GLY A 236 6.37 38.14 -24.89
N GLY A 237 5.54 37.13 -25.20
CA GLY A 237 5.08 36.80 -26.56
C GLY A 237 6.11 36.09 -27.45
N ALA A 238 7.24 35.67 -26.90
CA ALA A 238 8.24 34.90 -27.63
C ALA A 238 7.91 33.40 -27.69
N LEU A 239 7.02 32.94 -26.81
CA LEU A 239 6.55 31.56 -26.74
C LEU A 239 5.02 31.52 -26.82
N GLU A 240 4.49 30.73 -27.74
CA GLU A 240 3.07 30.39 -27.79
C GLU A 240 2.87 29.03 -27.14
N VAL A 241 1.88 28.95 -26.24
CA VAL A 241 1.52 27.71 -25.55
C VAL A 241 0.10 27.37 -25.95
N TYR A 242 -0.14 26.11 -26.30
CA TYR A 242 -1.47 25.59 -26.61
C TYR A 242 -1.73 24.33 -25.80
N ASP A 243 -3.00 24.05 -25.55
CA ASP A 243 -3.44 22.81 -24.92
C ASP A 243 -3.42 21.67 -25.96
N LEU A 244 -2.70 20.58 -25.67
CA LEU A 244 -2.58 19.44 -26.57
C LEU A 244 -3.89 18.65 -26.72
N GLN A 245 -4.79 18.73 -25.75
CA GLN A 245 -6.06 18.01 -25.74
C GLN A 245 -7.17 18.79 -26.46
N THR A 246 -7.26 20.12 -26.24
CA THR A 246 -8.30 20.94 -26.87
C THR A 246 -7.84 21.66 -28.13
N GLY A 247 -6.52 21.86 -28.32
CA GLY A 247 -5.94 22.63 -29.40
C GLY A 247 -6.06 24.16 -29.21
N GLU A 248 -6.58 24.61 -28.07
CA GLU A 248 -6.78 26.03 -27.77
C GLU A 248 -5.46 26.70 -27.38
N LEU A 249 -5.21 27.90 -27.89
CA LEU A 249 -4.07 28.73 -27.52
C LEU A 249 -4.33 29.41 -26.18
N TYR A 250 -3.32 29.43 -25.31
CA TYR A 250 -3.38 30.20 -24.08
C TYR A 250 -3.27 31.69 -24.41
N GLU A 251 -4.37 32.43 -24.27
CA GLU A 251 -4.39 33.87 -24.49
C GLU A 251 -3.64 34.60 -23.38
N ARG A 252 -2.61 35.36 -23.77
CA ARG A 252 -1.77 36.14 -22.84
C ARG A 252 -2.58 37.12 -21.99
N GLU A 253 -3.69 37.65 -22.54
CA GLU A 253 -4.58 38.62 -21.89
C GLU A 253 -5.18 38.08 -20.58
N ASN A 254 -5.39 36.77 -20.49
CA ASN A 254 -5.92 36.09 -19.30
C ASN A 254 -4.93 36.04 -18.12
N PHE A 255 -3.68 36.45 -18.35
CA PHE A 255 -2.58 36.40 -17.39
C PHE A 255 -2.12 37.80 -16.92
N PHE A 256 -2.90 38.85 -17.21
CA PHE A 256 -2.69 40.20 -16.68
C PHE A 256 -3.50 40.40 -15.38
N ASP A 257 -2.96 41.21 -14.47
CA ASP A 257 -3.62 41.61 -13.23
C ASP A 257 -4.82 42.55 -13.53
N GLU A 258 -5.72 42.78 -12.57
CA GLU A 258 -6.92 43.63 -12.71
C GLU A 258 -6.63 45.07 -13.19
N LYS A 259 -5.36 45.48 -13.11
CA LYS A 259 -4.83 46.78 -13.54
C LYS A 259 -4.15 46.76 -14.91
N GLY A 260 -4.26 45.67 -15.67
CA GLY A 260 -3.68 45.51 -17.00
C GLY A 260 -2.15 45.36 -17.00
N LYS A 261 -1.54 45.00 -15.86
CA LYS A 261 -0.10 44.76 -15.74
C LYS A 261 0.20 43.27 -15.77
N MET A 262 1.27 42.88 -16.47
CA MET A 262 1.77 41.51 -16.46
C MET A 262 1.98 41.02 -15.02
N VAL A 263 1.50 39.81 -14.73
CA VAL A 263 1.75 39.15 -13.46
C VAL A 263 3.21 38.67 -13.44
N GLU A 264 4.10 39.49 -12.89
CA GLU A 264 5.51 39.12 -12.72
C GLU A 264 5.66 38.17 -11.53
N ILE A 265 6.12 36.95 -11.81
CA ILE A 265 6.32 35.90 -10.83
C ILE A 265 7.81 35.64 -10.66
N SER A 266 8.27 35.55 -9.41
CA SER A 266 9.66 35.22 -9.11
C SER A 266 9.94 33.72 -9.30
N GLU A 267 11.20 33.36 -9.54
CA GLU A 267 11.64 31.96 -9.56
C GLU A 267 11.22 31.21 -8.28
N SER A 268 11.33 31.88 -7.12
CA SER A 268 10.95 31.30 -5.83
C SER A 268 9.45 30.99 -5.73
N THR A 269 8.62 31.82 -6.34
CA THR A 269 7.17 31.60 -6.38
C THR A 269 6.86 30.39 -7.26
N ILE A 270 7.41 30.30 -8.47
CA ILE A 270 7.26 29.12 -9.34
C ILE A 270 7.72 27.85 -8.61
N ASN A 271 8.87 27.91 -7.94
CA ASN A 271 9.39 26.80 -7.15
C ASN A 271 8.44 26.37 -6.03
N ASN A 272 7.82 27.33 -5.33
CA ASN A 272 6.84 27.02 -4.29
C ASN A 272 5.61 26.31 -4.87
N TYR A 273 5.10 26.75 -6.03
CA TYR A 273 3.95 26.15 -6.70
C TYR A 273 4.26 24.75 -7.24
N ILE A 274 5.43 24.56 -7.86
CA ILE A 274 5.89 23.24 -8.32
C ILE A 274 6.00 22.28 -7.13
N ASN A 275 6.62 22.71 -6.02
CA ASN A 275 6.83 21.85 -4.85
C ASN A 275 5.62 21.74 -3.91
N LYS A 276 4.46 22.33 -4.26
CA LYS A 276 3.24 22.07 -3.49
C LYS A 276 2.92 20.57 -3.51
N PRO A 277 2.58 19.97 -2.35
CA PRO A 277 2.30 18.53 -2.28
C PRO A 277 1.21 18.06 -3.25
N GLU A 278 0.16 18.85 -3.46
CA GLU A 278 -0.92 18.55 -4.41
C GLU A 278 -0.43 18.48 -5.86
N ASN A 279 0.38 19.45 -6.27
CA ASN A 279 0.93 19.52 -7.62
C ASN A 279 1.97 18.44 -7.88
N GLN A 280 2.77 18.09 -6.86
CA GLN A 280 3.75 17.01 -6.94
C GLN A 280 3.11 15.66 -7.30
N ILE A 281 1.86 15.40 -6.88
CA ILE A 281 1.13 14.18 -7.26
C ILE A 281 0.91 14.14 -8.77
N ILE A 282 0.40 15.23 -9.33
CA ILE A 282 0.11 15.35 -10.77
C ILE A 282 1.40 15.32 -11.58
N ILE A 283 2.38 16.14 -11.19
CA ILE A 283 3.70 16.22 -11.83
C ILE A 283 4.37 14.85 -11.84
N ALA A 284 4.36 14.11 -10.73
CA ALA A 284 4.96 12.78 -10.69
C ALA A 284 4.30 11.81 -11.68
N LYS A 285 2.97 11.89 -11.85
CA LYS A 285 2.23 11.05 -12.81
C LYS A 285 2.66 11.34 -14.25
N PHE A 286 2.64 12.59 -14.67
CA PHE A 286 2.93 12.97 -16.06
C PHE A 286 4.43 12.96 -16.39
N ARG A 287 5.29 13.38 -15.46
CA ARG A 287 6.74 13.51 -15.70
C ARG A 287 7.50 12.20 -15.52
N ASN A 288 7.11 11.33 -14.57
CA ASN A 288 7.85 10.10 -14.27
C ASN A 288 7.21 8.84 -14.87
N GLY A 289 6.00 8.95 -15.41
CA GLY A 289 5.24 7.85 -15.99
C GLY A 289 4.49 7.01 -14.94
N ASP A 290 3.53 6.22 -15.41
CA ASP A 290 2.59 5.49 -14.55
C ASP A 290 3.26 4.48 -13.62
N TYR A 291 4.33 3.80 -14.08
CA TYR A 291 5.05 2.82 -13.27
C TYR A 291 5.64 3.47 -12.01
N ASP A 292 6.43 4.53 -12.17
CA ASP A 292 7.13 5.19 -11.06
C ASP A 292 6.14 5.90 -10.12
N TYR A 293 5.07 6.48 -10.68
CA TYR A 293 3.97 7.07 -9.92
C TYR A 293 3.28 6.05 -9.01
N ASN A 294 2.94 4.88 -9.56
CA ASN A 294 2.27 3.82 -8.80
C ASN A 294 3.13 3.27 -7.65
N HIS A 295 4.46 3.25 -7.79
CA HIS A 295 5.35 2.70 -6.76
C HIS A 295 5.71 3.70 -5.66
N LYS A 296 5.87 5.00 -6.00
CA LYS A 296 6.44 6.00 -5.09
C LYS A 296 5.41 6.97 -4.51
N VAL A 297 4.34 7.26 -5.24
CA VAL A 297 3.41 8.35 -4.91
C VAL A 297 2.00 7.83 -4.62
N ARG A 298 1.50 6.88 -5.42
CA ARG A 298 0.15 6.35 -5.25
C ARG A 298 -0.01 5.65 -3.89
N PRO A 299 -1.11 5.92 -3.15
CA PRO A 299 -1.42 5.17 -1.93
C PRO A 299 -1.54 3.66 -2.21
N HIS A 300 -1.06 2.85 -1.26
CA HIS A 300 -1.13 1.39 -1.33
C HIS A 300 -2.03 0.84 -0.22
N VAL A 301 -2.50 -0.39 -0.41
CA VAL A 301 -3.37 -1.08 0.55
C VAL A 301 -2.51 -1.77 1.61
N HIS A 302 -2.84 -1.55 2.88
CA HIS A 302 -2.25 -2.29 4.00
C HIS A 302 -3.03 -3.59 4.22
N ARG A 303 -2.32 -4.72 4.25
CA ARG A 303 -2.89 -6.06 4.33
C ARG A 303 -2.24 -6.83 5.47
N HIS A 304 -3.01 -7.65 6.15
CA HIS A 304 -2.48 -8.62 7.11
C HIS A 304 -2.27 -9.97 6.42
N ALA A 305 -1.26 -10.71 6.88
CA ALA A 305 -0.98 -12.05 6.37
C ALA A 305 -2.10 -13.05 6.74
N PRO A 306 -2.33 -14.09 5.93
CA PRO A 306 -3.27 -15.16 6.28
C PRO A 306 -2.81 -15.93 7.52
N MET A 307 -3.75 -16.65 8.14
CA MET A 307 -3.51 -17.41 9.38
C MET A 307 -3.17 -18.88 9.17
N PHE A 308 -3.50 -19.44 8.00
CA PHE A 308 -3.31 -20.85 7.67
C PHE A 308 -2.58 -21.01 6.34
N SER A 309 -1.71 -22.02 6.25
CA SER A 309 -1.09 -22.46 5.01
C SER A 309 -2.11 -23.05 4.04
N MET A 310 -1.80 -23.02 2.74
CA MET A 310 -2.70 -23.35 1.64
C MET A 310 -3.93 -22.43 1.51
N SER A 311 -4.03 -21.37 2.33
CA SER A 311 -5.09 -20.36 2.18
C SER A 311 -4.84 -19.46 0.98
N LYS A 312 -3.58 -19.13 0.71
CA LYS A 312 -3.16 -18.31 -0.41
C LYS A 312 -1.79 -18.76 -0.91
N ILE A 313 -1.72 -19.17 -2.16
CA ILE A 313 -0.47 -19.47 -2.86
C ILE A 313 -0.23 -18.36 -3.88
N SER A 314 0.94 -17.75 -3.82
CA SER A 314 1.35 -16.70 -4.75
C SER A 314 2.39 -17.26 -5.73
N LEU A 315 2.19 -17.03 -7.02
CA LEU A 315 3.06 -17.56 -8.06
C LEU A 315 3.65 -16.47 -8.95
N ASP A 316 4.91 -16.65 -9.32
CA ASP A 316 5.67 -15.66 -10.06
C ASP A 316 6.81 -16.28 -10.89
N ASP A 317 7.14 -15.63 -12.01
CA ASP A 317 8.26 -16.00 -12.86
C ASP A 317 9.53 -15.24 -12.49
N ARG A 318 10.68 -15.83 -12.84
CA ARG A 318 11.98 -15.23 -12.55
C ARG A 318 13.02 -15.60 -13.60
N ASP A 319 13.74 -14.58 -14.08
CA ASP A 319 15.01 -14.76 -14.77
C ASP A 319 16.14 -15.09 -13.78
N ILE A 320 16.82 -16.22 -13.97
CA ILE A 320 18.06 -16.52 -13.26
C ILE A 320 19.18 -15.69 -13.89
N MET A 321 19.80 -14.80 -13.10
CA MET A 321 20.72 -13.78 -13.61
C MET A 321 22.20 -14.08 -13.34
N HIS A 322 22.50 -14.92 -12.36
CA HIS A 322 23.86 -15.11 -11.85
C HIS A 322 24.68 -16.10 -12.71
N HIS A 323 24.02 -17.06 -13.39
CA HIS A 323 24.60 -17.88 -14.46
C HIS A 323 23.80 -17.76 -15.75
N LYS A 324 24.49 -17.62 -16.88
CA LYS A 324 23.89 -17.74 -18.23
C LYS A 324 24.21 -19.10 -18.84
N LEU A 325 23.40 -19.51 -19.80
CA LEU A 325 23.70 -20.67 -20.62
C LEU A 325 24.89 -20.37 -21.56
N PRO A 326 25.55 -21.40 -22.13
CA PRO A 326 26.70 -21.21 -23.02
C PRO A 326 26.41 -20.29 -24.22
N ASP A 327 25.17 -20.32 -24.71
CA ASP A 327 24.61 -19.49 -25.79
C ASP A 327 24.33 -18.03 -25.37
N GLY A 328 24.45 -17.70 -24.07
CA GLY A 328 24.19 -16.38 -23.53
C GLY A 328 22.73 -16.13 -23.12
N SER A 329 21.83 -17.10 -23.34
CA SER A 329 20.46 -17.07 -22.84
C SER A 329 20.41 -17.30 -21.33
N LYS A 330 19.25 -17.05 -20.72
CA LYS A 330 19.03 -17.21 -19.28
C LYS A 330 18.07 -18.36 -19.04
N VAL A 331 18.27 -19.08 -17.94
CA VAL A 331 17.28 -20.02 -17.44
C VAL A 331 16.17 -19.24 -16.75
N MET A 332 14.93 -19.65 -17.01
CA MET A 332 13.73 -19.03 -16.47
C MET A 332 13.12 -20.00 -15.48
N ALA A 333 12.75 -19.51 -14.31
CA ALA A 333 12.11 -20.29 -13.27
C ALA A 333 10.71 -19.77 -13.00
N TYR A 334 9.85 -20.63 -12.49
CA TYR A 334 8.53 -20.26 -12.00
C TYR A 334 8.33 -20.89 -10.63
N TYR A 335 7.90 -20.09 -9.67
CA TYR A 335 7.80 -20.51 -8.27
C TYR A 335 6.37 -20.39 -7.76
N ALA A 336 6.02 -21.28 -6.84
CA ALA A 336 4.81 -21.21 -6.03
C ALA A 336 5.18 -21.11 -4.55
N PHE A 337 4.76 -20.03 -3.90
CA PHE A 337 5.00 -19.78 -2.48
C PHE A 337 3.70 -19.77 -1.69
N ASP A 338 3.69 -20.43 -0.53
CA ASP A 338 2.62 -20.27 0.45
C ASP A 338 2.77 -18.94 1.21
N ASP A 339 1.68 -18.20 1.36
CA ASP A 339 1.72 -16.84 1.92
C ASP A 339 2.06 -16.84 3.43
N LEU A 340 1.40 -17.69 4.23
CA LEU A 340 1.65 -17.80 5.68
C LEU A 340 3.09 -18.22 5.96
N SER A 341 3.49 -19.40 5.48
CA SER A 341 4.77 -20.02 5.83
C SER A 341 5.96 -19.42 5.06
N GLY A 342 5.68 -18.82 3.90
CA GLY A 342 6.72 -18.41 2.95
C GLY A 342 7.47 -19.58 2.31
N ALA A 343 7.04 -20.83 2.51
CA ALA A 343 7.67 -22.01 1.91
C ALA A 343 7.44 -22.04 0.40
N MET A 344 8.48 -22.43 -0.36
CA MET A 344 8.41 -22.69 -1.80
C MET A 344 7.95 -24.12 -2.03
N ILE A 345 6.68 -24.28 -2.38
CA ILE A 345 6.02 -25.60 -2.53
C ILE A 345 5.95 -26.08 -3.98
N GLY A 346 6.30 -25.23 -4.95
CA GLY A 346 6.38 -25.59 -6.36
C GLY A 346 7.49 -24.83 -7.08
N ILE A 347 8.18 -25.51 -7.99
CA ILE A 347 9.24 -24.94 -8.83
C ILE A 347 9.25 -25.62 -10.20
N ALA A 348 9.49 -24.84 -11.25
CA ALA A 348 9.79 -25.36 -12.59
C ALA A 348 10.81 -24.47 -13.31
N HIS A 349 11.48 -25.04 -14.32
CA HIS A 349 12.54 -24.37 -15.08
C HIS A 349 12.36 -24.58 -16.58
N SER A 350 12.71 -23.57 -17.36
CA SER A 350 12.71 -23.63 -18.83
C SER A 350 13.81 -22.74 -19.42
N LYS A 351 14.17 -22.99 -20.68
CA LYS A 351 15.07 -22.11 -21.46
C LYS A 351 14.33 -20.89 -22.05
N SER A 352 13.00 -20.90 -22.10
CA SER A 352 12.16 -19.82 -22.63
C SER A 352 10.88 -19.63 -21.82
N LYS A 353 10.32 -18.40 -21.84
CA LYS A 353 9.02 -18.10 -21.19
C LYS A 353 7.90 -18.74 -22.00
N ASN A 354 7.45 -19.91 -21.56
CA ASN A 354 6.37 -20.65 -22.21
C ASN A 354 5.24 -20.92 -21.20
N HIS A 355 4.02 -21.13 -21.70
CA HIS A 355 2.87 -21.54 -20.89
C HIS A 355 3.10 -22.88 -20.15
N GLU A 356 3.92 -23.76 -20.74
CA GLU A 356 4.29 -25.05 -20.15
C GLU A 356 5.06 -24.89 -18.84
N LEU A 357 5.91 -23.86 -18.72
CA LEU A 357 6.65 -23.57 -17.48
C LEU A 357 5.71 -23.32 -16.29
N PHE A 358 4.58 -22.64 -16.54
CA PHE A 358 3.54 -22.42 -15.54
C PHE A 358 2.85 -23.72 -15.14
N LEU A 359 2.48 -24.56 -16.13
CA LEU A 359 1.84 -25.85 -15.88
C LEU A 359 2.78 -26.79 -15.13
N ASP A 360 4.06 -26.84 -15.48
CA ASP A 360 5.07 -27.65 -14.78
C ASP A 360 5.26 -27.23 -13.33
N CYS A 361 5.21 -25.93 -13.04
CA CYS A 361 5.28 -25.43 -11.67
C CYS A 361 4.07 -25.93 -10.85
N LEU A 362 2.87 -25.89 -11.45
CA LEU A 362 1.67 -26.43 -10.81
C LEU A 362 1.72 -27.95 -10.67
N ARG A 363 2.24 -28.69 -11.67
CA ARG A 363 2.49 -30.15 -11.56
C ARG A 363 3.34 -30.45 -10.34
N ASN A 364 4.47 -29.78 -10.22
CA ASN A 364 5.40 -29.96 -9.11
C ASN A 364 4.75 -29.64 -7.76
N MET A 365 3.98 -28.53 -7.68
CA MET A 365 3.22 -28.17 -6.49
C MET A 365 2.18 -29.23 -6.11
N PHE A 366 1.42 -29.75 -7.08
CA PHE A 366 0.41 -30.76 -6.82
C PHE A 366 1.00 -32.14 -6.49
N GLN A 367 2.14 -32.50 -7.06
CA GLN A 367 2.90 -33.68 -6.65
C GLN A 367 3.34 -33.56 -5.18
N PHE A 368 3.87 -32.40 -4.78
CA PHE A 368 4.29 -32.15 -3.41
C PHE A 368 3.12 -32.16 -2.41
N THR A 369 2.01 -31.52 -2.75
CA THR A 369 0.81 -31.50 -1.88
C THR A 369 0.13 -32.86 -1.80
N ALA A 370 0.08 -33.62 -2.91
CA ALA A 370 -0.48 -34.96 -2.95
C ALA A 370 0.36 -35.98 -2.14
N SER A 371 1.69 -35.86 -2.13
CA SER A 371 2.57 -36.74 -1.34
C SER A 371 2.37 -36.57 0.18
N HIS A 372 1.88 -35.40 0.60
CA HIS A 372 1.51 -35.10 1.99
C HIS A 372 0.01 -35.27 2.27
N GLY A 373 -0.77 -35.78 1.31
CA GLY A 373 -2.21 -36.00 1.46
C GLY A 373 -3.03 -34.70 1.56
N LEU A 374 -2.52 -33.59 1.05
CA LEU A 374 -3.17 -32.28 1.11
C LEU A 374 -4.21 -32.08 0.01
N GLY A 375 -5.17 -31.19 0.27
CA GLY A 375 -6.23 -30.82 -0.66
C GLY A 375 -5.83 -29.73 -1.66
N ILE A 376 -6.84 -29.08 -2.24
CA ILE A 376 -6.64 -27.97 -3.19
C ILE A 376 -6.42 -26.67 -2.43
N PRO A 377 -5.44 -25.81 -2.81
CA PRO A 377 -5.30 -24.48 -2.24
C PRO A 377 -6.57 -23.62 -2.37
N MET A 378 -6.87 -22.82 -1.36
CA MET A 378 -8.09 -21.99 -1.35
C MET A 378 -8.02 -20.82 -2.35
N GLN A 379 -6.89 -20.13 -2.41
CA GLN A 379 -6.68 -18.98 -3.27
C GLN A 379 -5.35 -19.08 -4.03
N MET A 380 -5.40 -18.85 -5.33
CA MET A 380 -4.22 -18.70 -6.17
C MET A 380 -4.05 -17.22 -6.57
N GLU A 381 -2.88 -16.64 -6.33
CA GLU A 381 -2.52 -15.28 -6.75
C GLU A 381 -1.51 -15.35 -7.90
N VAL A 382 -1.89 -14.84 -9.07
CA VAL A 382 -1.07 -14.90 -10.29
C VAL A 382 -1.06 -13.57 -11.05
N GLU A 383 -0.03 -13.37 -11.85
CA GLU A 383 0.05 -12.26 -12.78
C GLU A 383 -0.62 -12.58 -14.13
N LYS A 384 -1.23 -11.56 -14.72
CA LYS A 384 -2.06 -11.70 -15.93
C LYS A 384 -1.27 -12.08 -17.19
N HIS A 385 -0.01 -11.68 -17.33
CA HIS A 385 0.69 -11.75 -18.62
C HIS A 385 0.95 -13.18 -19.12
N LEU A 386 1.45 -14.08 -18.28
CA LEU A 386 1.77 -15.47 -18.69
C LEU A 386 0.57 -16.41 -18.52
N VAL A 387 -0.44 -16.01 -17.77
CA VAL A 387 -1.52 -16.90 -17.30
C VAL A 387 -2.87 -16.54 -17.93
N SER A 388 -2.95 -15.47 -18.72
CA SER A 388 -4.20 -14.98 -19.36
C SER A 388 -4.93 -16.07 -20.13
N ASP A 389 -4.20 -16.95 -20.80
CA ASP A 389 -4.76 -17.99 -21.67
C ASP A 389 -5.49 -19.07 -20.85
N PHE A 390 -5.18 -19.20 -19.55
CA PHE A 390 -5.83 -20.13 -18.63
C PHE A 390 -6.98 -19.51 -17.84
N SER A 391 -7.35 -18.25 -18.10
CA SER A 391 -8.35 -17.50 -17.32
C SER A 391 -9.75 -18.10 -17.36
N GLU A 392 -10.14 -18.71 -18.48
CA GLU A 392 -11.45 -19.38 -18.63
C GLU A 392 -11.43 -20.87 -18.27
N GLY A 393 -10.25 -21.45 -18.03
CA GLY A 393 -10.06 -22.87 -17.75
C GLY A 393 -9.56 -23.11 -16.33
N LEU A 394 -8.28 -23.49 -16.22
CA LEU A 394 -7.64 -23.86 -14.94
C LEU A 394 -7.72 -22.74 -13.89
N MET A 395 -7.53 -21.49 -14.31
CA MET A 395 -7.46 -20.32 -13.43
C MET A 395 -8.78 -19.55 -13.33
N LYS A 396 -9.90 -20.23 -13.67
CA LYS A 396 -11.24 -19.73 -13.42
C LYS A 396 -11.66 -20.09 -11.99
N ALA A 397 -12.06 -19.07 -11.23
CA ALA A 397 -12.56 -19.28 -9.87
C ALA A 397 -13.78 -20.22 -9.87
N GLY A 398 -13.77 -21.21 -9.00
CA GLY A 398 -14.80 -22.24 -8.89
C GLY A 398 -14.62 -23.47 -9.78
N ASN A 399 -13.65 -23.48 -10.70
CA ASN A 399 -13.39 -24.65 -11.54
C ASN A 399 -12.49 -25.68 -10.83
N VAL A 400 -11.18 -25.37 -10.71
CA VAL A 400 -10.25 -26.15 -9.89
C VAL A 400 -10.05 -25.48 -8.53
N PHE A 401 -9.76 -24.18 -8.54
CA PHE A 401 -9.49 -23.40 -7.33
C PHE A 401 -10.73 -22.63 -6.89
N PRO A 402 -11.07 -22.58 -5.58
CA PRO A 402 -12.18 -21.77 -5.09
C PRO A 402 -12.05 -20.29 -5.44
N PHE A 403 -10.86 -19.71 -5.25
CA PHE A 403 -10.57 -18.31 -5.54
C PHE A 403 -9.33 -18.14 -6.40
N VAL A 404 -9.38 -17.21 -7.34
CA VAL A 404 -8.22 -16.79 -8.13
C VAL A 404 -8.13 -15.27 -8.11
N ARG A 405 -6.96 -14.75 -7.71
CA ARG A 405 -6.64 -13.33 -7.69
C ARG A 405 -5.67 -13.01 -8.81
N TRP A 406 -6.11 -12.18 -9.74
CA TRP A 406 -5.28 -11.64 -10.80
C TRP A 406 -4.63 -10.35 -10.33
N CYS A 407 -3.31 -10.33 -10.24
CA CYS A 407 -2.55 -9.12 -9.96
C CYS A 407 -2.59 -8.19 -11.17
N ASN A 408 -2.81 -6.91 -10.92
CA ASN A 408 -2.79 -5.90 -11.98
C ASN A 408 -1.37 -5.77 -12.57
N PRO A 409 -1.24 -5.62 -13.90
CA PRO A 409 0.04 -5.33 -14.52
C PRO A 409 0.70 -4.13 -13.84
N THR A 410 2.02 -4.16 -13.66
CA THR A 410 2.82 -3.09 -13.03
C THR A 410 2.57 -2.82 -11.54
N ASN A 411 1.68 -3.56 -10.86
CA ASN A 411 1.46 -3.44 -9.41
C ASN A 411 2.25 -4.49 -8.61
N SER A 412 3.58 -4.42 -8.70
CA SER A 412 4.54 -5.30 -8.01
C SER A 412 4.22 -5.50 -6.51
N GLN A 413 3.79 -4.42 -5.85
CA GLN A 413 3.52 -4.40 -4.40
C GLN A 413 2.36 -5.29 -3.98
N GLU A 414 1.45 -5.64 -4.91
CA GLU A 414 0.33 -6.53 -4.61
C GLU A 414 0.80 -7.98 -4.43
N LYS A 415 1.78 -8.42 -5.21
CA LYS A 415 2.15 -9.83 -5.39
C LYS A 415 3.10 -10.29 -4.27
N TYR A 416 2.68 -11.28 -3.49
CA TYR A 416 3.48 -11.76 -2.36
C TYR A 416 4.75 -12.50 -2.80
N ALA A 417 4.68 -13.28 -3.89
CA ALA A 417 5.81 -14.04 -4.42
C ALA A 417 7.05 -13.16 -4.72
N GLU A 418 6.87 -11.92 -5.18
CA GLU A 418 8.00 -11.00 -5.42
C GLU A 418 8.80 -10.70 -4.14
N ASN A 419 8.10 -10.58 -2.99
CA ASN A 419 8.75 -10.42 -1.69
C ASN A 419 9.60 -11.64 -1.34
N ARG A 420 9.07 -12.86 -1.56
CA ARG A 420 9.77 -14.11 -1.28
C ARG A 420 10.93 -14.37 -2.24
N ILE A 421 10.77 -14.06 -3.53
CA ILE A 421 11.85 -14.09 -4.51
C ILE A 421 12.99 -13.17 -4.08
N ARG A 422 12.67 -11.96 -3.60
CA ARG A 422 13.67 -11.04 -3.06
C ARG A 422 14.37 -11.62 -1.83
N ALA A 423 13.64 -12.28 -0.93
CA ALA A 423 14.22 -12.94 0.25
C ALA A 423 15.19 -14.07 -0.14
N LYS A 424 14.77 -15.00 -1.01
CA LYS A 424 15.64 -16.07 -1.56
C LYS A 424 16.88 -15.49 -2.24
N LYS A 425 16.70 -14.47 -3.09
CA LYS A 425 17.78 -13.86 -3.86
C LYS A 425 18.87 -13.24 -2.99
N TYR A 426 18.51 -12.53 -1.93
CA TYR A 426 19.47 -11.84 -1.07
C TYR A 426 19.93 -12.64 0.16
N GLY A 427 19.30 -13.80 0.42
CA GLY A 427 19.74 -14.79 1.40
C GLY A 427 20.41 -15.97 0.71
N THR A 428 19.70 -17.10 0.64
CA THR A 428 20.19 -18.41 0.20
C THR A 428 21.01 -18.36 -1.11
N GLU A 429 20.52 -17.66 -2.14
CA GLU A 429 21.20 -17.61 -3.44
C GLU A 429 22.50 -16.79 -3.39
N LYS A 430 22.48 -15.68 -2.65
CA LYS A 430 23.65 -14.80 -2.54
C LYS A 430 24.77 -15.45 -1.74
N ASP A 431 24.42 -16.28 -0.76
CA ASP A 431 25.41 -17.01 0.05
C ASP A 431 26.12 -18.11 -0.76
N ARG A 432 25.51 -18.58 -1.85
CA ARG A 432 26.00 -19.71 -2.66
C ARG A 432 26.61 -19.30 -3.99
N HIS A 433 26.13 -18.22 -4.58
CA HIS A 433 26.54 -17.78 -5.89
C HIS A 433 27.22 -16.41 -5.86
N GLN A 434 28.27 -16.28 -6.66
CA GLN A 434 28.94 -15.00 -6.85
C GLN A 434 28.09 -14.09 -7.73
N ASN A 435 28.26 -12.78 -7.55
CA ASN A 435 27.67 -11.76 -8.42
C ASN A 435 26.12 -11.73 -8.45
N VAL A 436 25.47 -12.15 -7.36
CA VAL A 436 24.02 -12.05 -7.17
C VAL A 436 23.64 -10.65 -6.67
N GLY A 437 22.83 -9.91 -7.43
CA GLY A 437 22.45 -8.54 -7.05
C GLY A 437 21.81 -7.71 -8.15
N ARG A 438 22.00 -6.38 -8.09
CA ARG A 438 21.60 -5.42 -9.14
C ARG A 438 22.76 -4.44 -9.40
N HIS A 439 22.94 -4.01 -10.65
CA HIS A 439 24.01 -3.07 -11.03
C HIS A 439 23.93 -1.74 -10.27
N TYR A 440 22.71 -1.25 -10.05
CA TYR A 440 22.42 0.02 -9.39
C TYR A 440 21.96 -0.17 -7.92
N ALA A 441 22.33 -1.27 -7.27
CA ALA A 441 21.97 -1.49 -5.87
C ALA A 441 22.62 -0.41 -4.96
N ARG A 442 21.85 0.12 -4.00
CA ARG A 442 22.36 1.12 -3.05
C ARG A 442 23.49 0.56 -2.19
N LEU A 443 23.30 -0.64 -1.64
CA LEU A 443 24.31 -1.37 -0.87
C LEU A 443 25.37 -1.95 -1.80
N GLU A 444 26.63 -1.67 -1.52
CA GLU A 444 27.77 -2.17 -2.30
C GLU A 444 27.83 -3.70 -2.37
N SER A 445 27.55 -4.38 -1.25
CA SER A 445 27.52 -5.84 -1.20
C SER A 445 26.45 -6.47 -2.09
N ASN A 446 25.45 -5.70 -2.54
CA ASN A 446 24.40 -6.12 -3.47
C ASN A 446 24.62 -5.61 -4.90
N ARG A 447 25.73 -4.88 -5.15
CA ARG A 447 26.13 -4.44 -6.49
C ARG A 447 26.92 -5.55 -7.15
N VAL A 448 26.52 -5.84 -8.38
CA VAL A 448 27.19 -6.86 -9.18
C VAL A 448 28.34 -6.24 -9.96
N THR A 449 29.50 -6.90 -9.95
CA THR A 449 30.69 -6.50 -10.70
C THR A 449 30.48 -6.84 -12.17
N ARG A 450 30.64 -5.83 -13.04
CA ARG A 450 30.60 -5.99 -14.50
C ARG A 450 32.00 -5.76 -15.06
N GLN A 451 32.54 -6.74 -15.79
CA GLN A 451 33.69 -6.53 -16.66
C GLN A 451 33.20 -6.36 -18.09
N LYS A 452 33.32 -5.15 -18.64
CA LYS A 452 32.96 -4.84 -20.02
C LYS A 452 33.93 -5.55 -20.97
N ILE A 453 33.40 -6.12 -22.04
CA ILE A 453 34.17 -6.64 -23.17
C ILE A 453 34.21 -5.50 -24.19
N PHE A 454 35.41 -5.06 -24.56
CA PHE A 454 35.58 -4.05 -25.60
C PHE A 454 35.55 -4.76 -26.96
N ASP A 455 34.38 -4.78 -27.58
CA ASP A 455 34.16 -5.20 -28.96
C ASP A 455 33.53 -4.05 -29.79
N GLU A 456 33.35 -4.24 -31.09
CA GLU A 456 32.79 -3.24 -32.01
C GLU A 456 31.38 -2.76 -31.60
N GLN A 457 30.61 -3.60 -30.91
CA GLN A 457 29.25 -3.31 -30.45
C GLN A 457 29.23 -2.62 -29.08
N ASN A 458 30.34 -2.71 -28.32
CA ASN A 458 30.61 -1.98 -27.09
C ASN A 458 29.54 -2.14 -25.99
N ASP A 459 28.75 -3.23 -26.03
CA ASP A 459 27.63 -3.51 -25.12
C ASP A 459 27.73 -4.88 -24.42
N ASN A 460 28.81 -5.64 -24.67
CA ASN A 460 28.99 -6.96 -24.09
C ASN A 460 29.71 -6.93 -22.74
N TYR A 461 29.31 -7.83 -21.84
CA TYR A 461 29.89 -7.98 -20.50
C TYR A 461 30.26 -9.45 -20.28
N LYS A 462 31.29 -9.71 -19.46
CA LYS A 462 31.59 -11.08 -19.01
C LYS A 462 30.51 -11.57 -18.05
N PHE A 463 30.00 -12.76 -18.30
CA PHE A 463 29.02 -13.46 -17.46
C PHE A 463 29.55 -14.83 -17.07
N ALA A 464 29.21 -15.31 -15.87
CA ALA A 464 29.44 -16.70 -15.52
C ALA A 464 28.52 -17.59 -16.38
N LYS A 465 29.06 -18.68 -16.91
CA LYS A 465 28.35 -19.62 -17.77
C LYS A 465 28.26 -20.98 -17.08
N ALA A 466 27.09 -21.62 -17.15
CA ALA A 466 26.87 -22.97 -16.62
C ALA A 466 25.89 -23.74 -17.52
N ASN A 467 25.91 -25.06 -17.44
CA ASN A 467 24.98 -25.90 -18.18
C ASN A 467 23.59 -25.87 -17.53
N TYR A 468 22.55 -26.16 -18.34
CA TYR A 468 21.16 -26.14 -17.87
C TYR A 468 20.93 -27.03 -16.64
N GLU A 469 21.38 -28.28 -16.71
CA GLU A 469 21.24 -29.26 -15.62
C GLU A 469 21.91 -28.82 -14.32
N GLN A 470 23.05 -28.12 -14.42
CA GLN A 470 23.77 -27.61 -13.25
C GLN A 470 23.00 -26.47 -12.58
N ILE A 471 22.47 -25.53 -13.37
CA ILE A 471 21.66 -24.41 -12.86
C ILE A 471 20.40 -24.94 -12.17
N VAL A 472 19.73 -25.92 -12.78
CA VAL A 472 18.53 -26.55 -12.20
C VAL A 472 18.87 -27.29 -10.90
N ALA A 473 19.98 -28.03 -10.87
CA ALA A 473 20.41 -28.74 -9.66
C ALA A 473 20.67 -27.78 -8.49
N TRP A 474 21.34 -26.65 -8.75
CA TRP A 474 21.55 -25.61 -7.73
C TRP A 474 20.24 -25.00 -7.24
N GLU A 475 19.32 -24.64 -8.14
CA GLU A 475 18.02 -24.07 -7.74
C GLU A 475 17.19 -25.05 -6.89
N LEU A 476 17.20 -26.35 -7.20
CA LEU A 476 16.52 -27.37 -6.39
C LEU A 476 17.17 -27.52 -5.00
N GLU A 477 18.49 -27.41 -4.93
CA GLU A 477 19.19 -27.42 -3.65
C GLU A 477 18.90 -26.16 -2.82
N GLU A 478 18.84 -25.00 -3.46
CA GLU A 478 18.45 -23.74 -2.84
C GLU A 478 17.01 -23.74 -2.34
N GLN A 479 16.07 -24.34 -3.08
CA GLN A 479 14.69 -24.53 -2.61
C GLN A 479 14.69 -25.31 -1.28
N ARG A 480 15.44 -26.41 -1.21
CA ARG A 480 15.54 -27.23 0.01
C ARG A 480 16.09 -26.42 1.18
N LEU A 481 17.16 -25.65 0.96
CA LEU A 481 17.71 -24.79 2.03
C LEU A 481 16.74 -23.70 2.44
N PHE A 482 16.16 -22.99 1.48
CA PHE A 482 15.23 -21.89 1.73
C PHE A 482 14.01 -22.34 2.54
N ASN A 483 13.51 -23.55 2.28
CA ASN A 483 12.40 -24.14 3.02
C ASN A 483 12.79 -24.61 4.44
N ASN A 484 14.05 -24.99 4.66
CA ASN A 484 14.58 -25.43 5.95
C ASN A 484 15.17 -24.29 6.80
N GLU A 485 15.25 -23.08 6.27
CA GLU A 485 15.57 -21.89 7.05
C GLU A 485 14.43 -21.53 8.03
N LEU A 486 14.78 -20.84 9.11
CA LEU A 486 13.83 -20.37 10.11
C LEU A 486 12.76 -19.46 9.50
N HIS A 487 11.53 -19.61 9.99
CA HIS A 487 10.43 -18.75 9.61
C HIS A 487 10.71 -17.28 9.95
N HIS A 488 10.22 -16.35 9.12
CA HIS A 488 10.49 -14.91 9.32
C HIS A 488 9.80 -14.34 10.57
N ASP A 489 8.62 -14.85 10.90
CA ASP A 489 7.89 -14.55 12.13
C ASP A 489 8.23 -15.58 13.21
N GLN A 490 9.30 -15.30 13.97
CA GLN A 490 9.75 -16.11 15.10
C GLN A 490 8.97 -15.85 16.39
N GLU A 491 8.16 -14.79 16.44
CA GLU A 491 7.30 -14.52 17.60
C GLU A 491 6.15 -15.53 17.66
N ARG A 492 5.53 -15.80 16.51
CA ARG A 492 4.45 -16.79 16.40
C ARG A 492 4.95 -18.22 16.26
N PHE A 493 6.08 -18.42 15.59
CA PHE A 493 6.62 -19.75 15.27
C PHE A 493 8.08 -19.88 15.72
N PRO A 494 8.35 -19.91 17.04
CA PRO A 494 9.71 -19.94 17.56
C PRO A 494 10.41 -21.26 17.21
N GLY A 495 11.59 -21.15 16.58
CA GLY A 495 12.46 -22.28 16.25
C GLY A 495 11.98 -23.15 15.08
N LYS A 496 10.86 -22.80 14.43
CA LYS A 496 10.30 -23.58 13.32
C LYS A 496 10.82 -23.10 11.97
N THR A 497 11.05 -24.05 11.07
CA THR A 497 11.39 -23.79 9.67
C THR A 497 10.16 -23.37 8.87
N ARG A 498 10.36 -22.81 7.67
CA ARG A 498 9.23 -22.47 6.78
C ARG A 498 8.42 -23.70 6.42
N LEU A 499 9.07 -24.82 6.15
CA LEU A 499 8.39 -26.07 5.79
C LEU A 499 7.60 -26.67 6.96
N GLU A 500 8.14 -26.62 8.19
CA GLU A 500 7.42 -27.08 9.38
C GLU A 500 6.17 -26.23 9.63
N VAL A 501 6.29 -24.90 9.54
CA VAL A 501 5.13 -24.00 9.65
C VAL A 501 4.08 -24.33 8.59
N PHE A 502 4.50 -24.65 7.37
CA PHE A 502 3.59 -25.05 6.29
C PHE A 502 2.79 -26.31 6.62
N LEU A 503 3.47 -27.37 7.08
CA LEU A 503 2.85 -28.67 7.34
C LEU A 503 1.99 -28.68 8.61
N GLU A 504 2.32 -27.88 9.61
CA GLU A 504 1.58 -27.87 10.87
C GLU A 504 0.34 -26.96 10.88
N ASN A 505 0.32 -25.91 10.04
CA ASN A 505 -0.73 -24.88 10.05
C ASN A 505 -1.61 -24.94 8.80
N ILE A 506 -1.90 -26.14 8.31
CA ILE A 506 -2.74 -26.36 7.13
C ILE A 506 -4.16 -25.85 7.40
N ASN A 507 -4.76 -25.20 6.40
CA ASN A 507 -6.15 -24.77 6.49
C ASN A 507 -7.10 -25.97 6.67
N PRO A 508 -7.96 -25.99 7.70
CA PRO A 508 -8.86 -27.13 7.95
C PRO A 508 -9.98 -27.26 6.90
N ASN A 509 -10.26 -26.21 6.12
CA ASN A 509 -11.36 -26.16 5.16
C ASN A 509 -10.92 -26.45 3.72
N LEU A 510 -9.80 -27.13 3.51
CA LEU A 510 -9.31 -27.43 2.14
C LEU A 510 -10.26 -28.38 1.40
N PRO A 511 -10.65 -28.05 0.15
CA PRO A 511 -11.37 -28.97 -0.72
C PRO A 511 -10.55 -30.24 -0.98
N LYS A 512 -11.24 -31.38 -1.09
CA LYS A 512 -10.61 -32.64 -1.50
C LYS A 512 -10.07 -32.54 -2.92
N LEU A 513 -8.89 -33.09 -3.12
CA LEU A 513 -8.24 -33.12 -4.43
C LEU A 513 -9.00 -34.03 -5.40
N ASN A 514 -9.65 -33.46 -6.41
CA ASN A 514 -10.20 -34.22 -7.53
C ASN A 514 -9.11 -34.40 -8.60
N LYS A 515 -8.39 -35.53 -8.50
CA LYS A 515 -7.27 -35.85 -9.40
C LYS A 515 -7.70 -35.98 -10.86
N ALA A 516 -8.90 -36.48 -11.15
CA ALA A 516 -9.38 -36.61 -12.54
C ALA A 516 -9.49 -35.24 -13.22
N LEU A 517 -10.18 -34.30 -12.56
CA LEU A 517 -10.32 -32.93 -13.03
C LEU A 517 -8.95 -32.24 -13.16
N LEU A 518 -8.07 -32.44 -12.18
CA LEU A 518 -6.74 -31.86 -12.21
C LEU A 518 -5.90 -32.39 -13.37
N SER A 519 -5.92 -33.71 -13.62
CA SER A 519 -5.19 -34.35 -14.71
C SER A 519 -5.68 -33.90 -16.07
N GLN A 520 -6.95 -33.52 -16.21
CA GLN A 520 -7.47 -32.95 -17.46
C GLN A 520 -6.81 -31.61 -17.82
N PHE A 521 -6.50 -30.77 -16.83
CA PHE A 521 -5.91 -29.44 -17.07
C PHE A 521 -4.39 -29.44 -17.06
N ILE A 522 -3.80 -30.22 -16.16
CA ILE A 522 -2.37 -30.15 -15.85
C ILE A 522 -1.66 -31.46 -16.21
N GLY A 523 -2.37 -32.58 -16.43
CA GLY A 523 -1.75 -33.86 -16.75
C GLY A 523 -1.07 -33.88 -18.13
N GLU A 524 -0.35 -34.97 -18.38
CA GLU A 524 0.05 -35.36 -19.73
C GLU A 524 -1.15 -35.98 -20.46
N HIS A 525 -1.23 -35.75 -21.76
CA HIS A 525 -2.31 -36.23 -22.62
C HIS A 525 -1.79 -37.23 -23.64
N THR A 526 -2.51 -38.32 -23.83
CA THR A 526 -2.22 -39.28 -24.90
C THR A 526 -3.52 -39.83 -25.47
N VAL A 527 -3.69 -39.74 -26.79
CA VAL A 527 -4.83 -40.36 -27.48
C VAL A 527 -4.58 -41.86 -27.59
N THR A 528 -5.49 -42.67 -27.06
CA THR A 528 -5.36 -44.13 -27.08
C THR A 528 -6.65 -44.81 -27.51
N THR A 529 -6.64 -46.14 -27.60
CA THR A 529 -7.82 -46.92 -27.95
C THR A 529 -8.00 -48.06 -26.95
N ILE A 530 -9.24 -48.26 -26.51
CA ILE A 530 -9.59 -49.40 -25.65
C ILE A 530 -9.43 -50.69 -26.47
N ARG A 531 -8.60 -51.61 -25.97
CA ARG A 531 -8.35 -52.92 -26.59
C ARG A 531 -8.99 -54.03 -25.76
N ARG A 532 -9.55 -55.02 -26.47
CA ARG A 532 -10.20 -56.21 -25.90
C ARG A 532 -11.26 -55.89 -24.84
N ASN A 533 -11.86 -54.70 -24.88
CA ASN A 533 -12.80 -54.21 -23.87
C ASN A 533 -12.28 -54.30 -22.42
N GLN A 534 -10.96 -54.23 -22.27
CA GLN A 534 -10.28 -54.49 -21.00
C GLN A 534 -9.28 -53.40 -20.65
N TYR A 535 -8.43 -52.97 -21.58
CA TYR A 535 -7.31 -52.12 -21.24
C TYR A 535 -6.97 -51.08 -22.30
N VAL A 536 -6.28 -50.02 -21.88
CA VAL A 536 -5.61 -49.03 -22.73
C VAL A 536 -4.09 -49.15 -22.59
N THR A 537 -3.35 -48.59 -23.54
CA THR A 537 -1.87 -48.60 -23.52
C THR A 537 -1.35 -47.19 -23.54
N VAL A 538 -0.61 -46.81 -22.50
CA VAL A 538 -0.03 -45.47 -22.30
C VAL A 538 1.42 -45.67 -21.82
N GLN A 539 2.36 -44.94 -22.43
CA GLN A 539 3.80 -45.07 -22.15
C GLN A 539 4.29 -46.53 -22.04
N TYR A 540 3.91 -47.39 -23.00
CA TYR A 540 4.21 -48.83 -23.03
C TYR A 540 3.59 -49.69 -21.90
N GLY A 541 2.99 -49.08 -20.88
CA GLY A 541 2.22 -49.74 -19.82
C GLY A 541 0.78 -50.04 -20.25
N LYS A 542 0.20 -51.12 -19.70
CA LYS A 542 -1.22 -51.46 -19.91
C LYS A 542 -2.03 -51.13 -18.66
N TYR A 543 -3.16 -50.46 -18.85
CA TYR A 543 -4.03 -50.01 -17.76
C TYR A 543 -5.44 -50.55 -17.96
N GLN A 544 -5.97 -51.21 -16.94
CA GLN A 544 -7.25 -51.91 -16.97
C GLN A 544 -8.41 -50.98 -16.65
N LEU A 545 -9.52 -51.14 -17.38
CA LEU A 545 -10.80 -50.53 -17.04
C LEU A 545 -11.30 -51.09 -15.70
N PRO A 546 -12.00 -50.29 -14.88
CA PRO A 546 -12.49 -50.75 -13.58
C PRO A 546 -13.66 -51.74 -13.72
N ASN A 547 -14.47 -51.60 -14.77
CA ASN A 547 -15.63 -52.43 -15.04
C ASN A 547 -15.90 -52.51 -16.56
N PRO A 548 -16.24 -53.69 -17.11
CA PRO A 548 -16.71 -53.86 -18.49
C PRO A 548 -17.83 -52.90 -18.93
N GLN A 549 -18.68 -52.45 -18.01
CA GLN A 549 -19.80 -51.55 -18.29
C GLN A 549 -19.37 -50.19 -18.86
N VAL A 550 -18.12 -49.75 -18.65
CA VAL A 550 -17.61 -48.49 -19.21
C VAL A 550 -17.76 -48.45 -20.74
N VAL A 551 -17.71 -49.60 -21.42
CA VAL A 551 -17.87 -49.70 -22.87
C VAL A 551 -19.23 -49.20 -23.35
N THR A 552 -20.29 -49.23 -22.53
CA THR A 552 -21.61 -48.70 -22.92
C THR A 552 -21.66 -47.17 -22.97
N MET A 553 -20.71 -46.49 -22.33
CA MET A 553 -20.62 -45.03 -22.30
C MET A 553 -19.91 -44.47 -23.53
N LEU A 554 -19.30 -45.34 -24.35
CA LEU A 554 -18.59 -44.93 -25.56
C LEU A 554 -19.54 -44.55 -26.68
N ALA A 555 -19.15 -43.55 -27.47
CA ALA A 555 -19.83 -43.17 -28.70
C ALA A 555 -19.88 -44.34 -29.71
N PRO A 556 -20.97 -44.49 -30.48
CA PRO A 556 -21.07 -45.49 -31.53
C PRO A 556 -19.89 -45.39 -32.51
N ASN A 557 -19.30 -46.54 -32.85
CA ASN A 557 -18.14 -46.65 -33.74
C ASN A 557 -16.86 -45.91 -33.26
N ASN A 558 -16.74 -45.57 -31.96
CA ASN A 558 -15.57 -44.88 -31.45
C ASN A 558 -15.01 -45.48 -30.15
N TYR A 559 -13.93 -46.27 -30.30
CA TYR A 559 -13.14 -46.82 -29.19
C TYR A 559 -11.92 -45.95 -28.84
N LYS A 560 -11.72 -44.82 -29.53
CA LYS A 560 -10.65 -43.87 -29.21
C LYS A 560 -11.06 -43.05 -27.99
N VAL A 561 -10.12 -42.90 -27.07
CA VAL A 561 -10.29 -42.20 -25.80
C VAL A 561 -9.07 -41.34 -25.52
N ASP A 562 -9.28 -40.23 -24.85
CA ASP A 562 -8.25 -39.32 -24.37
C ASP A 562 -7.83 -39.78 -22.97
N ALA A 563 -6.56 -40.16 -22.82
CA ALA A 563 -5.98 -40.56 -21.55
C ALA A 563 -5.19 -39.40 -20.94
N TYR A 564 -5.59 -38.98 -19.74
CA TYR A 564 -4.89 -37.98 -18.94
C TYR A 564 -4.27 -38.62 -17.70
N TYR A 565 -3.02 -38.29 -17.41
CA TYR A 565 -2.27 -38.86 -16.28
C TYR A 565 -1.19 -37.91 -15.77
N MET A 566 -0.68 -38.17 -14.57
CA MET A 566 0.44 -37.42 -14.00
C MET A 566 1.50 -38.43 -13.54
N PRO A 567 2.66 -38.50 -14.21
CA PRO A 567 3.72 -39.37 -13.77
C PRO A 567 4.31 -38.87 -12.45
N VAL A 568 4.70 -39.80 -11.59
CA VAL A 568 5.51 -39.55 -10.39
C VAL A 568 6.82 -40.28 -10.60
N ASP A 569 7.94 -39.56 -10.64
CA ASP A 569 9.27 -40.11 -10.94
C ASP A 569 9.35 -40.96 -12.23
N GLY A 570 8.52 -40.63 -13.22
CA GLY A 570 8.46 -41.33 -14.51
C GLY A 570 7.56 -42.56 -14.53
N GLU A 571 6.95 -42.94 -13.40
CA GLU A 571 5.96 -44.00 -13.34
C GLU A 571 4.53 -43.46 -13.36
N VAL A 572 3.67 -44.10 -14.15
CA VAL A 572 2.26 -43.75 -14.25
C VAL A 572 1.46 -44.72 -13.38
N THR A 573 0.95 -44.25 -12.25
CA THR A 573 0.23 -45.09 -11.28
C THR A 573 -1.26 -45.21 -11.60
N GLU A 574 -1.85 -44.17 -12.19
CA GLU A 574 -3.28 -44.11 -12.48
C GLU A 574 -3.55 -43.24 -13.70
N ILE A 575 -4.58 -43.61 -14.46
CA ILE A 575 -4.95 -42.92 -15.71
C ILE A 575 -6.43 -42.59 -15.68
N TYR A 576 -6.79 -41.41 -16.15
CA TYR A 576 -8.17 -40.95 -16.27
C TYR A 576 -8.56 -40.89 -17.74
N LEU A 577 -9.62 -41.60 -18.11
CA LEU A 577 -10.10 -41.67 -19.49
C LEU A 577 -11.25 -40.72 -19.73
N TYR A 578 -11.22 -40.05 -20.87
CA TYR A 578 -12.23 -39.12 -21.34
C TYR A 578 -12.60 -39.42 -22.80
N GLN A 579 -13.81 -39.03 -23.19
CA GLN A 579 -14.23 -39.02 -24.60
C GLN A 579 -15.12 -37.82 -24.83
N ASN A 580 -14.86 -37.05 -25.89
CA ASN A 580 -15.60 -35.82 -26.22
C ASN A 580 -15.69 -34.80 -25.05
N GLY A 581 -14.69 -34.79 -24.16
CA GLY A 581 -14.66 -33.92 -22.97
C GLY A 581 -15.39 -34.46 -21.75
N GLU A 582 -16.09 -35.60 -21.85
CA GLU A 582 -16.75 -36.25 -20.71
C GLU A 582 -15.85 -37.29 -20.04
N TYR A 583 -15.88 -37.33 -18.71
CA TYR A 583 -15.13 -38.30 -17.91
C TYR A 583 -15.75 -39.70 -18.01
N LEU A 584 -14.95 -40.69 -18.36
CA LEU A 584 -15.38 -42.09 -18.45
C LEU A 584 -15.05 -42.86 -17.15
N CYS A 585 -13.77 -43.00 -16.84
CA CYS A 585 -13.33 -43.81 -15.70
C CYS A 585 -11.86 -43.62 -15.32
N LYS A 586 -11.51 -44.09 -14.12
CA LYS A 586 -10.14 -44.26 -13.63
C LYS A 586 -9.66 -45.67 -13.95
N CYS A 587 -8.44 -45.79 -14.47
CA CYS A 587 -7.77 -47.04 -14.80
C CYS A 587 -6.49 -47.20 -13.96
N GLU A 588 -6.22 -48.44 -13.56
CA GLU A 588 -5.03 -48.85 -12.81
C GLU A 588 -4.20 -49.84 -13.65
N PRO A 589 -2.90 -50.04 -13.36
CA PRO A 589 -2.07 -50.98 -14.11
C PRO A 589 -2.70 -52.38 -14.16
N VAL A 590 -2.64 -53.03 -15.32
CA VAL A 590 -3.17 -54.39 -15.48
C VAL A 590 -2.41 -55.33 -14.53
N PRO A 591 -3.09 -56.13 -13.70
CA PRO A 591 -2.43 -57.09 -12.83
C PRO A 591 -1.74 -58.17 -13.67
N THR A 592 -0.42 -58.24 -13.56
CA THR A 592 0.41 -59.27 -14.21
C THR A 592 0.93 -60.26 -13.16
N PHE A 593 0.91 -61.54 -13.52
CA PHE A 593 1.35 -62.65 -12.67
C PHE A 593 2.24 -63.60 -13.50
N ASN A 594 3.07 -64.39 -12.81
CA ASN A 594 3.93 -65.36 -13.48
C ASN A 594 3.11 -66.45 -14.19
N ARG A 595 3.52 -66.89 -15.38
CA ARG A 595 2.85 -67.98 -16.10
C ARG A 595 3.04 -69.35 -15.43
N SER A 596 4.14 -69.51 -14.68
CA SER A 596 4.45 -70.75 -13.95
C SER A 596 3.87 -70.70 -12.55
N ASN A 597 2.83 -71.51 -12.29
CA ASN A 597 2.19 -71.60 -10.98
C ASN A 597 3.16 -72.03 -9.86
N ALA A 598 4.24 -72.72 -10.20
CA ALA A 598 5.25 -73.16 -9.24
C ALA A 598 6.10 -72.00 -8.68
N GLU A 599 6.16 -70.88 -9.39
CA GLU A 599 6.92 -69.67 -9.02
C GLU A 599 6.00 -68.57 -8.46
N TRP A 600 4.73 -68.88 -8.19
CA TRP A 600 3.77 -67.91 -7.69
C TRP A 600 4.11 -67.48 -6.28
N THR A 601 4.17 -66.18 -6.09
CA THR A 601 4.10 -65.55 -4.77
C THR A 601 2.63 -65.39 -4.35
N GLU A 602 2.40 -65.07 -3.07
CA GLU A 602 1.05 -64.73 -2.57
C GLU A 602 0.42 -63.58 -3.38
N THR A 603 1.23 -62.61 -3.82
CA THR A 603 0.78 -61.48 -4.64
C THR A 603 0.36 -61.89 -6.06
N ASP A 604 0.97 -62.94 -6.63
CA ASP A 604 0.61 -63.44 -7.96
C ASP A 604 -0.75 -64.15 -7.93
N ALA A 605 -1.03 -64.88 -6.86
CA ALA A 605 -2.33 -65.54 -6.65
C ALA A 605 -3.46 -64.50 -6.55
N GLU A 606 -3.24 -63.38 -5.87
CA GLU A 606 -4.21 -62.27 -5.78
C GLU A 606 -4.44 -61.61 -7.14
N LYS A 607 -3.36 -61.28 -7.87
CA LYS A 607 -3.45 -60.69 -9.21
C LYS A 607 -4.18 -61.59 -10.21
N TYR A 608 -3.93 -62.91 -10.14
CA TYR A 608 -4.67 -63.89 -10.94
C TYR A 608 -6.16 -63.88 -10.61
N LYS A 609 -6.51 -63.85 -9.31
CA LYS A 609 -7.91 -63.76 -8.87
C LYS A 609 -8.60 -62.50 -9.37
N GLN A 610 -7.94 -61.34 -9.29
CA GLN A 610 -8.44 -60.08 -9.83
C GLN A 610 -8.70 -60.15 -11.34
N ALA A 611 -7.75 -60.73 -12.10
CA ALA A 611 -7.89 -60.91 -13.54
C ALA A 611 -9.08 -61.83 -13.89
N MET A 612 -9.23 -62.96 -13.18
CA MET A 612 -10.34 -63.90 -13.38
C MET A 612 -11.70 -63.29 -12.98
N ASP A 613 -11.75 -62.50 -11.91
CA ASP A 613 -12.96 -61.82 -11.49
C ASP A 613 -13.41 -60.77 -12.53
N TYR A 614 -12.47 -60.08 -13.19
CA TYR A 614 -12.82 -59.18 -14.29
C TYR A 614 -13.40 -59.92 -15.50
N ILE A 615 -12.81 -61.05 -15.89
CA ILE A 615 -13.32 -61.89 -16.98
C ILE A 615 -14.74 -62.38 -16.66
N ARG A 616 -14.96 -62.86 -15.42
CA ARG A 616 -16.30 -63.30 -14.98
C ARG A 616 -17.33 -62.17 -15.06
N LYS A 617 -16.96 -60.95 -14.68
CA LYS A 617 -17.83 -59.75 -14.81
C LYS A 617 -18.12 -59.45 -16.28
N PHE A 618 -17.14 -59.59 -17.16
CA PHE A 618 -17.32 -59.38 -18.60
C PHE A 618 -18.28 -60.40 -19.21
N ASP A 619 -18.10 -61.69 -18.92
CA ASP A 619 -18.97 -62.76 -19.43
C ASP A 619 -20.43 -62.59 -18.94
N ALA A 620 -20.61 -62.19 -17.69
CA ALA A 620 -21.92 -61.86 -17.13
C ALA A 620 -22.58 -60.68 -17.87
N PHE A 621 -21.81 -59.62 -18.11
CA PHE A 621 -22.25 -58.44 -18.86
C PHE A 621 -22.58 -58.76 -20.33
N GLU A 622 -21.77 -59.57 -21.01
CA GLU A 622 -22.04 -60.04 -22.37
C GLU A 622 -23.35 -60.82 -22.41
N LYS A 623 -23.56 -61.74 -21.47
CA LYS A 623 -24.79 -62.52 -21.37
C LYS A 623 -26.01 -61.61 -21.19
N GLU A 624 -25.91 -60.59 -20.36
CA GLU A 624 -26.98 -59.62 -20.14
C GLU A 624 -27.31 -58.81 -21.41
N ILE A 625 -26.28 -58.29 -22.10
CA ILE A 625 -26.47 -57.56 -23.37
C ILE A 625 -27.09 -58.48 -24.41
N ARG A 626 -26.60 -59.72 -24.53
CA ARG A 626 -27.10 -60.70 -25.49
C ARG A 626 -28.59 -60.96 -25.28
N THR A 627 -29.02 -61.17 -24.03
CA THR A 627 -30.44 -61.38 -23.73
C THR A 627 -31.31 -60.16 -24.04
N LYS A 628 -30.80 -58.94 -23.83
CA LYS A 628 -31.54 -57.69 -24.04
C LYS A 628 -31.58 -57.22 -25.50
N LYS A 629 -30.48 -57.36 -26.24
CA LYS A 629 -30.30 -56.74 -27.57
C LYS A 629 -30.40 -57.72 -28.73
N LEU A 630 -30.20 -59.02 -28.51
CA LEU A 630 -30.16 -60.01 -29.57
C LEU A 630 -31.39 -60.91 -29.53
N SER A 631 -32.37 -60.62 -30.39
CA SER A 631 -33.39 -61.59 -30.77
C SER A 631 -32.82 -62.52 -31.83
N LYS A 632 -33.00 -63.83 -31.66
CA LYS A 632 -32.64 -64.81 -32.71
C LYS A 632 -33.66 -64.71 -33.84
N LEU A 633 -33.32 -63.94 -34.88
CA LEU A 633 -34.14 -63.77 -36.08
C LEU A 633 -33.75 -64.81 -37.12
N GLY A 634 -34.76 -65.41 -37.77
CA GLY A 634 -34.58 -66.16 -39.01
C GLY A 634 -34.90 -65.25 -40.20
N THR A 635 -34.12 -65.33 -41.27
CA THR A 635 -34.42 -64.64 -42.52
C THR A 635 -35.06 -65.61 -43.51
N MET A 636 -36.16 -65.19 -44.12
CA MET A 636 -36.72 -65.81 -45.32
C MET A 636 -36.70 -64.75 -46.42
N GLN A 637 -36.30 -65.13 -47.63
CA GLN A 637 -36.48 -64.26 -48.78
C GLN A 637 -37.98 -64.11 -49.03
N SER A 638 -38.46 -62.86 -49.04
CA SER A 638 -39.83 -62.57 -49.39
C SER A 638 -40.09 -63.00 -50.84
N THR A 639 -41.08 -63.85 -51.07
CA THR A 639 -41.57 -64.22 -52.42
C THR A 639 -42.51 -63.17 -53.00
N ASN A 640 -42.80 -62.08 -52.29
CA ASN A 640 -43.42 -60.93 -52.93
C ASN A 640 -42.44 -60.40 -53.96
N SER A 641 -42.88 -60.34 -55.22
CA SER A 641 -42.26 -59.53 -56.25
C SER A 641 -41.91 -58.19 -55.64
N PHE A 642 -40.65 -57.77 -55.77
CA PHE A 642 -40.30 -56.37 -55.57
C PHE A 642 -41.38 -55.56 -56.28
N ILE A 643 -42.07 -54.68 -55.55
CA ILE A 643 -42.80 -53.63 -56.25
C ILE A 643 -41.68 -52.88 -56.95
N ASP A 644 -41.53 -53.08 -58.25
CA ASP A 644 -40.85 -52.11 -59.08
C ASP A 644 -41.64 -50.82 -58.87
N VAL A 645 -41.18 -50.04 -57.92
CA VAL A 645 -41.45 -48.62 -57.95
C VAL A 645 -40.66 -48.19 -59.16
N GLU A 646 -41.31 -48.19 -60.33
CA GLU A 646 -40.93 -47.24 -61.36
C GLU A 646 -40.94 -45.90 -60.65
N CYS A 647 -39.75 -45.39 -60.33
CA CYS A 647 -39.63 -43.99 -60.00
C CYS A 647 -40.23 -43.28 -61.20
N GLU A 648 -41.43 -42.70 -61.05
CA GLU A 648 -41.86 -41.66 -61.95
C GLU A 648 -40.72 -40.64 -61.91
N VAL A 649 -39.94 -40.61 -62.99
CA VAL A 649 -39.18 -39.43 -63.35
C VAL A 649 -40.25 -38.40 -63.65
N VAL A 650 -40.76 -37.77 -62.59
CA VAL A 650 -41.31 -36.44 -62.72
C VAL A 650 -40.13 -35.66 -63.29
N GLU A 651 -40.21 -35.27 -64.56
CA GLU A 651 -39.41 -34.16 -65.05
C GLU A 651 -39.63 -33.05 -64.03
N THR A 652 -38.63 -32.84 -63.17
CA THR A 652 -38.51 -31.60 -62.43
C THR A 652 -38.49 -30.54 -63.51
N LYS A 653 -39.64 -29.89 -63.75
CA LYS A 653 -39.67 -28.53 -64.25
C LYS A 653 -38.59 -27.81 -63.46
N GLU A 654 -37.60 -27.31 -64.18
CA GLU A 654 -36.55 -26.43 -63.65
C GLU A 654 -37.21 -25.48 -62.65
N LYS A 655 -37.00 -25.74 -61.37
CA LYS A 655 -37.08 -24.68 -60.38
C LYS A 655 -35.81 -23.88 -60.62
N GLU A 656 -36.03 -22.70 -61.17
CA GLU A 656 -35.09 -21.60 -61.34
C GLU A 656 -33.83 -21.78 -60.50
N GLU A 657 -32.69 -21.81 -61.20
CA GLU A 657 -31.39 -21.59 -60.60
C GLU A 657 -31.45 -20.34 -59.71
N TYR A 658 -31.48 -20.53 -58.40
CA TYR A 658 -30.84 -19.56 -57.53
C TYR A 658 -29.35 -19.75 -57.72
N VAL A 659 -28.80 -18.96 -58.63
CA VAL A 659 -27.38 -18.68 -58.74
C VAL A 659 -26.92 -18.22 -57.35
N HIS A 660 -26.27 -19.12 -56.61
CA HIS A 660 -25.45 -18.68 -55.51
C HIS A 660 -24.23 -18.01 -56.17
N ILE A 661 -24.24 -16.68 -56.15
CA ILE A 661 -23.14 -15.84 -56.61
C ILE A 661 -21.88 -16.29 -55.86
N GLU A 662 -21.00 -17.04 -56.53
CA GLU A 662 -19.59 -17.06 -56.19
C GLU A 662 -19.03 -15.67 -56.54
N ASN A 663 -18.94 -14.79 -55.54
CA ASN A 663 -18.03 -13.66 -55.66
C ASN A 663 -16.60 -14.15 -55.38
N HIS A 664 -16.01 -14.77 -56.39
CA HIS A 664 -14.59 -14.60 -56.64
C HIS A 664 -14.40 -13.26 -57.36
N GLN A 665 -13.99 -12.25 -56.58
CA GLN A 665 -13.16 -11.16 -57.05
C GLN A 665 -12.21 -10.82 -55.90
N ASP A 666 -10.92 -10.65 -56.06
CA ASP A 666 -10.00 -10.98 -57.13
C ASP A 666 -8.67 -10.53 -56.53
N GLN A 667 -7.63 -11.36 -56.56
CA GLN A 667 -6.29 -10.80 -56.48
C GLN A 667 -6.01 -10.07 -57.79
N ARG A 668 -6.47 -8.81 -57.90
CA ARG A 668 -5.83 -7.77 -58.73
C ARG A 668 -6.45 -6.39 -58.46
N SER A 669 -5.95 -5.74 -57.41
CA SER A 669 -5.77 -4.30 -57.38
C SER A 669 -4.64 -3.93 -56.42
N ARG A 670 -3.41 -4.29 -56.82
CA ARG A 670 -2.34 -3.30 -56.78
C ARG A 670 -2.77 -2.16 -57.73
N ALA A 671 -2.53 -0.93 -57.29
CA ALA A 671 -2.92 0.35 -57.87
C ALA A 671 -4.31 0.84 -57.43
N ILE A 672 -4.34 1.58 -56.31
CA ILE A 672 -4.56 3.03 -56.27
C ILE A 672 -4.00 3.50 -54.91
N ASN A 673 -2.68 3.70 -54.89
CA ASN A 673 -2.09 4.84 -54.19
C ASN A 673 -2.07 5.92 -55.27
N ASP A 674 -3.08 6.78 -55.25
CA ASP A 674 -3.10 8.14 -55.78
C ASP A 674 -4.53 8.65 -55.61
N LEU A 675 -4.81 9.14 -54.40
CA LEU A 675 -5.60 10.34 -54.08
C LEU A 675 -5.63 10.56 -52.56
#